data_AF-A0A1M3KQX8-F1
#
_entry.id   AF-A0A1M3KQX8-F1
#
_cell.length_a   1.000
_cell.length_b   1.000
_cell.length_c   1.000
_cell.angle_alpha   90.00
_cell.angle_beta   90.00
_cell.angle_gamma   90.00
#
_symmetry.space_group_name_H-M   'P 1'
#
loop_
_entity.id
_entity.type
_entity.pdbx_description
1 polymer ?
#
loop_
_entity_poly.entity_id
_entity_poly.type
_entity_poly.pdbx_seq_one_letter_code
_entity_poly.pdbx_strand_id
1 'polypeptide(L)'
;MMTADLLARNAPVWESHPWFLELYAALLDDPRQAETAIAARLAGAGDAIEAGLALFLAGTHADVTGDGRLVRQAGGTVNIVADALRREMSPANNGFTDTWVLALWAGALRLANLVLARGDLTKLVAPAKNHAYARHTGGGTLMSSSDRTTLGFDVLLAAVPFGLFDAEDLVLVDAARQLAARKEATPAERQMLAWYYGEQGSYGRARDLVAGDAIVTQIVRKRLKRMGQLDARFIRHLPDGHGNRYEPLIEERFPKLVTPADEVIVNAVASPLSERDVLECVVDGEVVAGTFRTTHWEFVLSARSAHSTPNYRLRFRDHPEVATTLYRYEVLERRDGGPVEIGGLPGGVSVSQVSSLVGSDGRIREISLKLTHAAAGIFGLGERYNALDQAGNRVDQFVYNQYKNQGLRTYIPMPVFYTDRGFGLHVDTDSYSWFDFREPGVTLLGVEADSLRLDFLTGSVNDQVAQFLERTGEPQNVPLWALGPWMSSNNWDSEAEVRRQVALTEEHGIPATVLVIEAWSDEATFYIFNDATYAEKPGSDAFTYADFTFPEWGRWPDPKGMVEHLHERGLKLILWQIPVIKQTAALRHAQKRRDEAHFLAEGFGVRHPDGEALRLPEGWFKDSLLMDFTNPAGMDWWFGKRQYLIDDLGVDGFKTDGGEMVWGRDLMFADGTDGLLNRNRYPRDYIAAYYRFAQQNGGICFSRAGYTGAQTFPAHWAGDERSTWDAFKRSLLAGLSAGMSGVIFWGWDFAGFSGEVPSAELYLRGAQMACFCPIMQYHAESKAELNQDRTPWNIAERSGDPRALTGYAFYANLRMQMLPYLEREAAHCVANRTPLMRAMLLDHQDDPVASRLWDQYMLGRDLLVAPVIEEGATARDVYLPAGRWWHLFEQRWYEAGWHNVVAALEAIPVFLREGATLPLGFDTQMQLGSTMRSGINEPEYRLDLAAGQML
;
A
#
# COMPACT_ATOMS: atom_id res chain seq x y z
N MET A 1 47.26 -24.77 8.18
CA MET A 1 47.75 -24.03 9.36
C MET A 1 47.10 -22.65 9.27
N MET A 2 45.93 -22.48 9.89
CA MET A 2 45.23 -21.18 9.92
C MET A 2 46.07 -20.20 10.73
N THR A 3 46.45 -19.07 10.14
CA THR A 3 47.24 -18.04 10.81
C THR A 3 46.40 -17.33 11.87
N ALA A 4 47.05 -16.92 12.96
CA ALA A 4 46.43 -16.24 14.10
C ALA A 4 45.66 -14.95 13.72
N ASP A 5 45.93 -14.36 12.54
CA ASP A 5 45.20 -13.19 12.01
C ASP A 5 43.72 -13.45 11.69
N LEU A 6 43.33 -14.68 11.36
CA LEU A 6 41.92 -15.00 11.09
C LEU A 6 41.09 -15.15 12.39
N LEU A 7 41.74 -15.40 13.52
CA LEU A 7 41.11 -15.47 14.84
C LEU A 7 40.95 -14.10 15.50
N ALA A 8 41.76 -13.10 15.10
CA ALA A 8 41.64 -11.72 15.57
C ALA A 8 40.43 -10.97 14.97
N ARG A 9 39.84 -11.45 13.87
CA ARG A 9 38.67 -10.86 13.21
C ARG A 9 37.33 -11.05 13.96
N ASN A 10 37.32 -11.79 15.06
CA ASN A 10 36.07 -12.23 15.71
C ASN A 10 35.76 -11.51 17.04
N ALA A 11 36.57 -10.53 17.46
CA ALA A 11 36.28 -9.78 18.68
C ALA A 11 35.28 -8.65 18.35
N PRO A 12 34.09 -8.63 18.97
CA PRO A 12 33.14 -7.55 18.79
C PRO A 12 33.75 -6.18 19.07
N VAL A 13 33.20 -5.10 18.50
CA VAL A 13 33.73 -3.73 18.65
C VAL A 13 33.96 -3.30 20.11
N TRP A 14 33.20 -3.86 21.05
CA TRP A 14 33.34 -3.58 22.47
C TRP A 14 34.51 -4.28 23.16
N GLU A 15 35.08 -5.32 22.55
CA GLU A 15 36.30 -5.99 23.02
C GLU A 15 37.55 -5.35 22.42
N SER A 16 37.50 -4.93 21.15
CA SER A 16 38.61 -4.31 20.45
C SER A 16 38.72 -2.79 20.67
N HIS A 17 37.58 -2.10 20.84
CA HIS A 17 37.51 -0.65 21.03
C HIS A 17 36.53 -0.26 22.17
N PRO A 18 36.75 -0.73 23.42
CA PRO A 18 35.85 -0.46 24.55
C PRO A 18 35.65 1.04 24.82
N TRP A 19 36.67 1.85 24.52
CA TRP A 19 36.66 3.29 24.65
C TRP A 19 35.54 3.97 23.84
N PHE A 20 35.13 3.39 22.70
CA PHE A 20 34.11 3.98 21.84
C PHE A 20 32.77 4.02 22.55
N LEU A 21 32.36 2.89 23.14
CA LEU A 21 31.09 2.81 23.86
C LEU A 21 31.09 3.63 25.14
N GLU A 22 32.23 3.74 25.83
CA GLU A 22 32.38 4.62 26.97
C GLU A 22 32.18 6.10 26.59
N LEU A 23 32.84 6.55 25.51
CA LEU A 23 32.67 7.93 25.02
C LEU A 23 31.32 8.17 24.39
N TYR A 24 30.74 7.19 23.70
CA TYR A 24 29.37 7.27 23.20
C TYR A 24 28.38 7.42 24.36
N ALA A 25 28.53 6.64 25.43
CA ALA A 25 27.71 6.77 26.63
C ALA A 25 27.91 8.13 27.33
N ALA A 26 29.14 8.62 27.42
CA ALA A 26 29.44 9.93 28.00
C ALA A 26 28.86 11.08 27.15
N LEU A 27 28.96 10.98 25.83
CA LEU A 27 28.36 11.93 24.89
C LEU A 27 26.83 11.95 25.02
N LEU A 28 26.21 10.79 25.22
CA LEU A 28 24.79 10.73 25.51
C LEU A 28 24.47 11.47 26.80
N ASP A 29 25.25 11.33 27.88
CA ASP A 29 25.01 12.01 29.16
C ASP A 29 25.20 13.53 29.08
N ASP A 30 26.42 13.96 28.78
CA ASP A 30 26.83 15.36 28.70
C ASP A 30 27.80 15.53 27.52
N PRO A 31 27.30 15.98 26.36
CA PRO A 31 28.11 16.17 25.16
C PRO A 31 29.35 17.04 25.40
N ARG A 32 29.28 18.01 26.33
CA ARG A 32 30.39 18.94 26.61
C ARG A 32 31.53 18.27 27.36
N GLN A 33 31.25 17.28 28.21
CA GLN A 33 32.29 16.53 28.92
C GLN A 33 33.03 15.56 27.99
N ALA A 34 32.35 15.04 26.97
CA ALA A 34 32.94 14.13 25.99
C ALA A 34 33.83 14.85 24.95
N GLU A 35 33.63 16.15 24.73
CA GLU A 35 34.26 16.95 23.67
C GLU A 35 35.80 16.80 23.63
N THR A 36 36.47 16.96 24.77
CA THR A 36 37.94 16.90 24.84
C THR A 36 38.47 15.51 24.53
N ALA A 37 37.77 14.46 24.97
CA ALA A 37 38.16 13.08 24.71
C ALA A 37 37.92 12.68 23.24
N ILE A 38 36.83 13.16 22.63
CA ILE A 38 36.55 12.98 21.20
C ILE A 38 37.62 13.69 20.36
N ALA A 39 37.99 14.94 20.72
CA ALA A 39 39.04 15.68 20.04
C ALA A 39 40.40 14.95 20.10
N ALA A 40 40.75 14.37 21.25
CA ALA A 40 41.98 13.57 21.38
C ALA A 40 41.95 12.32 20.49
N ARG A 41 40.81 11.64 20.38
CA ARG A 41 40.63 10.46 19.50
C ARG A 41 40.71 10.84 18.02
N LEU A 42 40.11 11.96 17.62
CA LEU A 42 40.21 12.47 16.26
C LEU A 42 41.65 12.76 15.84
N ALA A 43 42.46 13.31 16.75
CA ALA A 43 43.87 13.64 16.49
C ALA A 43 44.80 12.41 16.50
N GLY A 44 44.43 11.34 17.19
CA GLY A 44 45.26 10.15 17.42
C GLY A 44 44.86 8.88 16.66
N ALA A 45 43.89 8.95 15.74
CA ALA A 45 43.40 7.79 15.00
C ALA A 45 44.49 7.14 14.14
N GLY A 46 44.88 5.90 14.47
CA GLY A 46 45.97 5.18 13.82
C GLY A 46 45.59 4.39 12.57
N ASP A 47 44.30 4.09 12.38
CA ASP A 47 43.76 3.37 11.23
C ASP A 47 42.33 3.86 10.85
N ALA A 48 41.76 3.29 9.79
CA ALA A 48 40.46 3.70 9.27
C ALA A 48 39.27 3.36 10.19
N ILE A 49 39.38 2.33 11.03
CA ILE A 49 38.32 1.96 11.99
C ILE A 49 38.36 2.93 13.17
N GLU A 50 39.53 3.18 13.76
CA GLU A 50 39.71 4.19 14.81
C GLU A 50 39.30 5.59 14.30
N ALA A 51 39.66 5.94 13.06
CA ALA A 51 39.25 7.19 12.42
C ALA A 51 37.72 7.26 12.24
N GLY A 52 37.10 6.16 11.81
CA GLY A 52 35.65 6.05 11.66
C GLY A 52 34.93 6.25 12.99
N LEU A 53 35.35 5.55 14.05
CA LEU A 53 34.73 5.62 15.38
C LEU A 53 34.83 7.03 15.97
N ALA A 54 36.01 7.65 15.87
CA ALA A 54 36.22 9.03 16.36
C ALA A 54 35.39 10.04 15.55
N LEU A 55 35.35 9.90 14.22
CA LEU A 55 34.57 10.77 13.35
C LEU A 55 33.06 10.63 13.58
N PHE A 56 32.59 9.41 13.81
CA PHE A 56 31.19 9.13 14.15
C PHE A 56 30.78 9.85 15.44
N LEU A 57 31.61 9.78 16.49
CA LEU A 57 31.36 10.50 17.74
C LEU A 57 31.35 12.03 17.55
N ALA A 58 32.26 12.55 16.73
CA ALA A 58 32.30 13.99 16.42
C ALA A 58 31.09 14.46 15.62
N GLY A 59 30.62 13.66 14.65
CA GLY A 59 29.40 13.91 13.91
C GLY A 59 28.16 13.84 14.79
N THR A 60 28.08 12.84 15.67
CA THR A 60 26.99 12.72 16.66
C THR A 60 26.99 13.90 17.63
N HIS A 61 28.17 14.35 18.08
CA HIS A 61 28.29 15.55 18.92
C HIS A 61 27.74 16.77 18.19
N ALA A 62 28.10 16.97 16.92
CA ALA A 62 27.61 18.08 16.12
C ALA A 62 26.09 18.04 15.90
N ASP A 63 25.52 16.86 15.67
CA ASP A 63 24.08 16.65 15.52
C ASP A 63 23.32 17.01 16.81
N VAL A 64 23.82 16.56 17.96
CA VAL A 64 23.18 16.78 19.27
C VAL A 64 23.33 18.23 19.76
N THR A 65 24.49 18.86 19.53
CA THR A 65 24.81 20.18 20.10
C THR A 65 24.63 21.34 19.13
N GLY A 66 24.59 21.06 17.82
CA GLY A 66 24.74 22.06 16.77
C GLY A 66 26.19 22.55 16.56
N ASP A 67 27.17 22.15 17.39
CA ASP A 67 28.57 22.56 17.22
C ASP A 67 29.37 21.58 16.34
N GLY A 68 29.52 21.96 15.06
CA GLY A 68 30.30 21.24 14.07
C GLY A 68 31.82 21.47 14.09
N ARG A 69 32.40 22.13 15.11
CA ARG A 69 33.83 22.49 15.13
C ARG A 69 34.77 21.28 15.08
N LEU A 70 34.48 20.23 15.85
CA LEU A 70 35.27 19.00 15.85
C LEU A 70 35.32 18.37 14.46
N VAL A 71 34.18 18.32 13.77
CA VAL A 71 34.07 17.80 12.40
C VAL A 71 34.87 18.66 11.42
N ARG A 72 34.76 20.00 11.51
CA ARG A 72 35.50 20.93 10.63
C ARG A 72 37.01 20.84 10.80
N GLN A 73 37.48 20.52 12.01
CA GLN A 73 38.92 20.36 12.30
C GLN A 73 39.44 18.95 11.94
N ALA A 74 38.55 17.97 11.75
CA ALA A 74 38.88 16.57 11.47
C ALA A 74 39.11 16.26 9.97
N GLY A 75 39.50 17.24 9.15
CA GLY A 75 39.61 17.08 7.68
C GLY A 75 40.49 15.90 7.24
N GLY A 76 41.61 15.66 7.93
CA GLY A 76 42.47 14.49 7.68
C GLY A 76 41.76 13.16 7.97
N THR A 77 41.08 13.06 9.11
CA THR A 77 40.29 11.90 9.53
C THR A 77 39.13 11.62 8.57
N VAL A 78 38.44 12.67 8.10
CA VAL A 78 37.38 12.56 7.08
C VAL A 78 37.91 11.93 5.81
N ASN A 79 39.09 12.36 5.33
CA ASN A 79 39.68 11.80 4.12
C ASN A 79 40.11 10.33 4.32
N ILE A 80 40.68 9.97 5.49
CA ILE A 80 41.02 8.58 5.80
C ILE A 80 39.80 7.66 5.71
N VAL A 81 38.68 8.07 6.32
CA VAL A 81 37.43 7.30 6.31
C VAL A 81 36.82 7.25 4.90
N ALA A 82 36.84 8.37 4.17
CA ALA A 82 36.37 8.43 2.78
C ALA A 82 37.20 7.53 1.86
N ASP A 83 38.51 7.49 2.02
CA ASP A 83 39.40 6.64 1.22
C ASP A 83 39.20 5.16 1.55
N ALA A 84 38.94 4.83 2.82
CA ALA A 84 38.60 3.47 3.23
C ALA A 84 37.27 3.00 2.60
N LEU A 85 36.20 3.81 2.73
CA LEU A 85 34.91 3.50 2.12
C LEU A 85 34.99 3.41 0.59
N ARG A 86 35.75 4.31 -0.05
CA ARG A 86 35.94 4.27 -1.51
C ARG A 86 36.68 3.02 -1.96
N ARG A 87 37.67 2.58 -1.19
CA ARG A 87 38.40 1.34 -1.46
C ARG A 87 37.50 0.14 -1.29
N GLU A 88 36.68 0.12 -0.25
CA GLU A 88 35.70 -0.94 -0.01
C GLU A 88 34.69 -1.05 -1.16
N MET A 89 34.14 0.09 -1.57
CA MET A 89 33.15 0.17 -2.64
C MET A 89 33.75 -0.03 -4.05
N SER A 90 35.07 -0.17 -4.17
CA SER A 90 35.74 -0.38 -5.45
C SER A 90 35.43 -1.77 -6.02
N PRO A 91 35.06 -1.90 -7.31
CA PRO A 91 34.88 -3.20 -7.95
C PRO A 91 36.14 -4.08 -7.95
N ALA A 92 37.32 -3.48 -7.80
CA ALA A 92 38.61 -4.18 -7.77
C ALA A 92 38.99 -4.69 -6.36
N ASN A 93 38.18 -4.39 -5.34
CA ASN A 93 38.41 -4.89 -3.99
C ASN A 93 37.99 -6.37 -3.90
N ASN A 94 38.99 -7.24 -3.74
CA ASN A 94 38.78 -8.67 -3.47
C ASN A 94 38.94 -8.99 -1.97
N GLY A 95 39.00 -7.95 -1.13
CA GLY A 95 39.02 -8.08 0.32
C GLY A 95 37.62 -8.32 0.88
N PHE A 96 37.59 -8.74 2.15
CA PHE A 96 36.36 -8.99 2.90
C PHE A 96 36.25 -8.00 4.03
N THR A 97 35.05 -7.47 4.25
CA THR A 97 34.78 -6.38 5.19
C THR A 97 33.55 -6.71 5.99
N ASP A 98 33.64 -6.45 7.29
CA ASP A 98 32.53 -6.67 8.20
C ASP A 98 31.45 -5.60 7.98
N THR A 99 30.20 -6.02 8.03
CA THR A 99 29.04 -5.18 7.73
C THR A 99 28.95 -3.96 8.65
N TRP A 100 29.34 -4.12 9.92
CA TRP A 100 29.38 -3.01 10.87
C TRP A 100 30.48 -1.98 10.54
N VAL A 101 31.58 -2.39 9.91
CA VAL A 101 32.67 -1.49 9.49
C VAL A 101 32.23 -0.64 8.30
N LEU A 102 31.57 -1.26 7.32
CA LEU A 102 30.96 -0.53 6.20
C LEU A 102 29.95 0.50 6.71
N ALA A 103 29.07 0.08 7.63
CA ALA A 103 28.09 0.97 8.25
C ALA A 103 28.73 2.09 9.06
N LEU A 104 29.80 1.80 9.82
CA LEU A 104 30.58 2.79 10.55
C LEU A 104 31.09 3.89 9.61
N TRP A 105 31.78 3.52 8.53
CA TRP A 105 32.37 4.50 7.63
C TRP A 105 31.29 5.33 6.92
N ALA A 106 30.25 4.69 6.40
CA ALA A 106 29.14 5.38 5.76
C ALA A 106 28.41 6.31 6.73
N GLY A 107 28.09 5.83 7.94
CA GLY A 107 27.42 6.60 8.98
C GLY A 107 28.24 7.78 9.50
N ALA A 108 29.55 7.57 9.73
CA ALA A 108 30.47 8.63 10.15
C ALA A 108 30.57 9.75 9.11
N LEU A 109 30.73 9.39 7.84
CA LEU A 109 30.78 10.35 6.74
C LEU A 109 29.44 11.05 6.54
N ARG A 110 28.32 10.35 6.66
CA ARG A 110 26.98 10.95 6.59
C ARG A 110 26.82 12.04 7.64
N LEU A 111 27.11 11.73 8.91
CA LEU A 111 27.01 12.69 10.00
C LEU A 111 27.99 13.86 9.84
N ALA A 112 29.23 13.58 9.44
CA ALA A 112 30.20 14.63 9.15
C ALA A 112 29.72 15.54 8.01
N ASN A 113 29.08 14.98 6.99
CA ASN A 113 28.63 15.72 5.82
C ASN A 113 27.43 16.64 6.10
N LEU A 114 26.65 16.39 7.16
CA LEU A 114 25.65 17.35 7.64
C LEU A 114 26.27 18.70 8.04
N VAL A 115 27.54 18.69 8.47
CA VAL A 115 28.30 19.89 8.83
C VAL A 115 29.10 20.44 7.66
N LEU A 116 29.71 19.54 6.85
CA LEU A 116 30.66 19.91 5.81
C LEU A 116 30.01 20.27 4.47
N ALA A 117 28.81 19.76 4.19
CA ALA A 117 28.07 19.97 2.94
C ALA A 117 28.91 19.71 1.66
N ARG A 118 29.72 18.64 1.69
CA ARG A 118 30.63 18.22 0.62
C ARG A 118 29.95 17.25 -0.33
N GLY A 119 29.82 17.66 -1.60
CA GLY A 119 29.18 16.83 -2.64
C GLY A 119 29.93 15.52 -2.94
N ASP A 120 31.25 15.48 -2.78
CA ASP A 120 32.03 14.26 -2.98
C ASP A 120 31.74 13.18 -1.92
N LEU A 121 31.42 13.59 -0.68
CA LEU A 121 31.01 12.67 0.37
C LEU A 121 29.59 12.15 0.15
N THR A 122 28.67 12.99 -0.32
CA THR A 122 27.30 12.57 -0.69
C THR A 122 27.34 11.46 -1.74
N LYS A 123 28.12 11.65 -2.81
CA LYS A 123 28.30 10.65 -3.88
C LYS A 123 28.91 9.35 -3.39
N LEU A 124 29.79 9.42 -2.40
CA LEU A 124 30.45 8.25 -1.84
C LEU A 124 29.54 7.45 -0.90
N VAL A 125 28.74 8.13 -0.08
CA VAL A 125 27.89 7.48 0.93
C VAL A 125 26.59 6.94 0.33
N ALA A 126 25.98 7.63 -0.64
CA ALA A 126 24.69 7.25 -1.21
C ALA A 126 24.58 5.78 -1.68
N PRO A 127 25.58 5.18 -2.33
CA PRO A 127 25.50 3.78 -2.76
C PRO A 127 25.83 2.75 -1.67
N ALA A 128 26.25 3.16 -0.47
CA ALA A 128 26.77 2.23 0.55
C ALA A 128 25.73 1.21 1.03
N LYS A 129 24.45 1.62 1.16
CA LYS A 129 23.36 0.71 1.55
C LYS A 129 23.11 -0.35 0.46
N ASN A 130 23.08 0.06 -0.81
CA ASN A 130 22.92 -0.86 -1.95
C ASN A 130 24.11 -1.80 -2.09
N HIS A 131 25.32 -1.32 -1.83
CA HIS A 131 26.52 -2.15 -1.79
C HIS A 131 26.40 -3.23 -0.70
N ALA A 132 25.94 -2.85 0.50
CA ALA A 132 25.68 -3.79 1.58
C ALA A 132 24.60 -4.83 1.20
N TYR A 133 23.51 -4.41 0.55
CA TYR A 133 22.52 -5.35 0.02
C TYR A 133 23.14 -6.37 -0.95
N ALA A 134 23.95 -5.90 -1.90
CA ALA A 134 24.53 -6.75 -2.93
C ALA A 134 25.61 -7.72 -2.41
N ARG A 135 26.32 -7.37 -1.32
CA ARG A 135 27.50 -8.13 -0.86
C ARG A 135 27.44 -8.69 0.55
N HIS A 136 26.56 -8.17 1.39
CA HIS A 136 26.48 -8.53 2.81
C HIS A 136 25.14 -9.20 3.16
N THR A 137 24.32 -9.57 2.18
CA THR A 137 23.09 -10.33 2.41
C THR A 137 23.22 -11.78 1.93
N GLY A 138 22.51 -12.69 2.59
CA GLY A 138 22.47 -14.10 2.22
C GLY A 138 21.23 -14.77 2.79
N GLY A 139 20.49 -15.51 1.96
CA GLY A 139 19.25 -16.18 2.40
C GLY A 139 18.15 -15.22 2.87
N GLY A 140 18.13 -13.98 2.36
CA GLY A 140 17.16 -12.94 2.73
C GLY A 140 17.49 -12.16 4.02
N THR A 141 18.66 -12.40 4.61
CA THR A 141 19.07 -11.83 5.90
C THR A 141 20.39 -11.06 5.77
N LEU A 142 20.63 -10.06 6.63
CA LEU A 142 21.93 -9.35 6.68
C LEU A 142 22.97 -10.19 7.44
N MET A 143 24.12 -10.42 6.80
CA MET A 143 25.26 -11.18 7.34
C MET A 143 26.28 -10.26 8.02
N SER A 144 27.18 -10.83 8.83
CA SER A 144 28.18 -10.05 9.58
C SER A 144 29.37 -9.60 8.72
N SER A 145 29.63 -10.27 7.59
CA SER A 145 30.75 -9.97 6.71
C SER A 145 30.42 -10.33 5.25
N SER A 146 31.12 -9.72 4.29
CA SER A 146 30.87 -9.91 2.86
C SER A 146 31.29 -11.27 2.29
N ASP A 147 32.00 -12.09 3.05
CA ASP A 147 32.55 -13.39 2.61
C ASP A 147 31.91 -14.60 3.28
N ARG A 148 30.95 -14.39 4.17
CA ARG A 148 30.43 -15.45 5.04
C ARG A 148 28.91 -15.41 5.13
N THR A 149 28.34 -16.61 5.32
CA THR A 149 26.97 -16.81 5.82
C THR A 149 26.88 -16.70 7.35
N THR A 150 27.87 -16.08 8.00
CA THR A 150 27.93 -15.99 9.46
C THR A 150 27.08 -14.83 9.95
N LEU A 151 25.99 -15.15 10.63
CA LEU A 151 25.14 -14.22 11.36
C LEU A 151 25.68 -14.01 12.79
N GLY A 152 25.91 -12.76 13.19
CA GLY A 152 26.50 -12.35 14.46
C GLY A 152 25.81 -11.10 15.01
N PHE A 153 25.95 -10.82 16.31
CA PHE A 153 25.29 -9.68 16.96
C PHE A 153 25.89 -8.32 16.57
N ASP A 154 27.10 -8.31 16.04
CA ASP A 154 27.77 -7.14 15.48
C ASP A 154 27.03 -6.57 14.25
N VAL A 155 26.25 -7.38 13.52
CA VAL A 155 25.39 -6.89 12.44
C VAL A 155 24.41 -5.82 12.91
N LEU A 156 23.97 -5.87 14.18
CA LEU A 156 23.08 -4.88 14.76
C LEU A 156 23.72 -3.50 14.83
N LEU A 157 25.06 -3.41 14.84
CA LEU A 157 25.78 -2.14 14.77
C LEU A 157 25.53 -1.37 13.47
N ALA A 158 25.20 -2.09 12.40
CA ALA A 158 24.83 -1.48 11.12
C ALA A 158 23.53 -0.69 11.19
N ALA A 159 22.66 -1.02 12.16
CA ALA A 159 21.49 -0.22 12.51
C ALA A 159 21.79 0.71 13.70
N VAL A 160 22.34 0.19 14.81
CA VAL A 160 22.54 0.92 16.07
C VAL A 160 23.98 0.81 16.57
N PRO A 161 24.80 1.88 16.57
CA PRO A 161 24.42 3.27 16.37
C PRO A 161 24.57 3.79 14.94
N PHE A 162 25.19 3.05 14.01
CA PHE A 162 25.71 3.65 12.78
C PHE A 162 24.64 4.00 11.74
N GLY A 163 23.49 3.32 11.77
CA GLY A 163 22.29 3.65 11.00
C GLY A 163 22.49 3.61 9.49
N LEU A 164 23.27 2.68 8.96
CA LEU A 164 23.30 2.39 7.52
C LEU A 164 21.96 1.75 7.08
N PHE A 165 21.40 0.94 7.97
CA PHE A 165 20.07 0.35 7.83
C PHE A 165 19.14 0.91 8.91
N ASP A 166 17.86 0.98 8.56
CA ASP A 166 16.79 1.27 9.51
C ASP A 166 16.47 0.00 10.30
N ALA A 167 15.96 0.15 11.52
CA ALA A 167 15.62 -1.01 12.35
C ALA A 167 14.52 -1.88 11.71
N GLU A 168 13.70 -1.30 10.83
CA GLU A 168 12.62 -1.96 10.10
C GLU A 168 13.04 -2.58 8.75
N ASP A 169 14.27 -2.39 8.29
CA ASP A 169 14.74 -3.01 7.04
C ASP A 169 14.60 -4.54 7.15
N LEU A 170 13.93 -5.18 6.18
CA LEU A 170 13.56 -6.61 6.25
C LEU A 170 14.75 -7.53 6.52
N VAL A 171 15.89 -7.24 5.90
CA VAL A 171 17.14 -8.00 6.09
C VAL A 171 17.69 -7.89 7.52
N LEU A 172 17.44 -6.76 8.21
CA LEU A 172 17.79 -6.56 9.63
C LEU A 172 16.76 -7.21 10.55
N VAL A 173 15.47 -7.07 10.24
CA VAL A 173 14.39 -7.68 11.03
C VAL A 173 14.54 -9.20 11.07
N ASP A 174 14.85 -9.81 9.93
CA ASP A 174 15.08 -11.25 9.88
C ASP A 174 16.38 -11.64 10.63
N ALA A 175 17.44 -10.84 10.52
CA ALA A 175 18.70 -11.05 11.23
C ALA A 175 18.49 -11.00 12.75
N ALA A 176 17.81 -9.95 13.23
CA ALA A 176 17.47 -9.77 14.63
C ALA A 176 16.56 -10.88 15.16
N ARG A 177 15.59 -11.34 14.35
CA ARG A 177 14.71 -12.47 14.71
C ARG A 177 15.51 -13.76 14.92
N GLN A 178 16.44 -14.07 14.03
CA GLN A 178 17.30 -15.24 14.14
C GLN A 178 18.28 -15.14 15.33
N LEU A 179 18.85 -13.95 15.57
CA LEU A 179 19.71 -13.69 16.73
C LEU A 179 18.95 -13.82 18.06
N ALA A 180 17.71 -13.31 18.12
CA ALA A 180 16.86 -13.40 19.30
C ALA A 180 16.50 -14.84 19.70
N ALA A 181 16.49 -15.77 18.74
CA ALA A 181 16.20 -17.18 18.99
C ALA A 181 17.40 -17.96 19.59
N ARG A 182 18.60 -17.35 19.67
CA ARG A 182 19.82 -18.02 20.16
C ARG A 182 19.82 -18.16 21.68
N LYS A 183 19.97 -19.40 22.17
CA LYS A 183 20.01 -19.71 23.61
C LYS A 183 21.31 -19.30 24.32
N GLU A 184 22.42 -19.22 23.60
CA GLU A 184 23.78 -19.08 24.17
C GLU A 184 24.33 -17.64 24.12
N ALA A 185 23.49 -16.62 23.86
CA ALA A 185 23.95 -15.22 23.76
C ALA A 185 24.48 -14.67 25.10
N THR A 186 25.63 -13.99 25.03
CA THR A 186 26.25 -13.28 26.17
C THR A 186 25.37 -12.12 26.67
N PRO A 187 25.59 -11.61 27.89
CA PRO A 187 24.89 -10.43 28.36
C PRO A 187 25.04 -9.22 27.42
N ALA A 188 26.24 -8.94 26.92
CA ALA A 188 26.50 -7.80 26.03
C ALA A 188 25.75 -7.92 24.70
N GLU A 189 25.70 -9.12 24.11
CA GLU A 189 24.96 -9.39 22.88
C GLU A 189 23.44 -9.22 23.06
N ARG A 190 22.89 -9.70 24.18
CA ARG A 190 21.49 -9.47 24.54
C ARG A 190 21.17 -7.98 24.74
N GLN A 191 22.11 -7.20 25.25
CA GLN A 191 21.96 -5.75 25.34
C GLN A 191 22.00 -5.06 23.98
N MET A 192 22.78 -5.56 23.03
CA MET A 192 22.78 -5.02 21.67
C MET A 192 21.42 -5.22 20.99
N LEU A 193 20.82 -6.40 21.21
CA LEU A 193 19.46 -6.70 20.76
C LEU A 193 18.42 -5.83 21.49
N ALA A 194 18.63 -5.54 22.77
CA ALA A 194 17.80 -4.60 23.52
C ALA A 194 17.85 -3.18 22.93
N TRP A 195 19.05 -2.71 22.54
CA TRP A 195 19.22 -1.43 21.87
C TRP A 195 18.47 -1.40 20.53
N TYR A 196 18.67 -2.42 19.69
CA TYR A 196 17.97 -2.56 18.42
C TYR A 196 16.45 -2.50 18.60
N TYR A 197 15.88 -3.30 19.52
CA TYR A 197 14.44 -3.26 19.79
C TYR A 197 13.97 -1.92 20.35
N GLY A 198 14.82 -1.20 21.07
CA GLY A 198 14.54 0.15 21.53
C GLY A 198 14.35 1.13 20.37
N GLU A 199 15.25 1.11 19.37
CA GLU A 199 15.14 1.95 18.17
C GLU A 199 14.00 1.49 17.24
N GLN A 200 13.71 0.19 17.21
CA GLN A 200 12.54 -0.38 16.50
C GLN A 200 11.19 -0.05 17.18
N GLY A 201 11.17 0.71 18.29
CA GLY A 201 9.96 1.04 19.04
C GLY A 201 9.36 -0.13 19.85
N SER A 202 10.05 -1.27 19.93
CA SER A 202 9.66 -2.45 20.71
C SER A 202 10.13 -2.35 22.17
N TYR A 203 9.71 -1.31 22.89
CA TYR A 203 10.22 -0.95 24.21
C TYR A 203 10.05 -2.04 25.29
N GLY A 204 8.98 -2.85 25.20
CA GLY A 204 8.78 -4.00 26.09
C GLY A 204 9.89 -5.04 25.94
N ARG A 205 10.18 -5.46 24.70
CA ARG A 205 11.27 -6.40 24.39
C ARG A 205 12.63 -5.82 24.77
N ALA A 206 12.84 -4.54 24.48
CA ALA A 206 14.06 -3.84 24.89
C ALA A 206 14.26 -3.91 26.41
N ARG A 207 13.22 -3.61 27.18
CA ARG A 207 13.28 -3.64 28.65
C ARG A 207 13.49 -5.05 29.21
N ASP A 208 12.80 -6.06 28.67
CA ASP A 208 12.95 -7.45 29.13
C ASP A 208 14.37 -7.99 28.94
N LEU A 209 15.07 -7.46 27.93
CA LEU A 209 16.46 -7.81 27.65
C LEU A 209 17.46 -6.99 28.45
N VAL A 210 17.06 -5.91 29.14
CA VAL A 210 17.95 -5.03 29.92
C VAL A 210 18.25 -5.63 31.29
N ALA A 211 19.49 -6.12 31.47
CA ALA A 211 19.95 -6.69 32.74
C ALA A 211 21.47 -6.54 32.91
N GLY A 212 21.94 -6.43 34.16
CA GLY A 212 23.35 -6.26 34.50
C GLY A 212 23.88 -4.83 34.39
N ASP A 213 25.21 -4.68 34.44
CA ASP A 213 25.94 -3.40 34.56
C ASP A 213 26.87 -3.09 33.38
N ALA A 214 26.86 -3.90 32.31
CA ALA A 214 27.70 -3.67 31.13
C ALA A 214 27.43 -2.29 30.49
N ILE A 215 28.43 -1.70 29.83
CA ILE A 215 28.34 -0.35 29.23
C ILE A 215 27.18 -0.20 28.24
N VAL A 216 26.92 -1.24 27.42
CA VAL A 216 25.77 -1.28 26.50
C VAL A 216 24.46 -1.22 27.27
N THR A 217 24.36 -1.93 28.41
CA THR A 217 23.20 -1.84 29.31
C THR A 217 22.98 -0.42 29.79
N GLN A 218 24.05 0.30 30.16
CA GLN A 218 23.93 1.67 30.64
C GLN A 218 23.43 2.61 29.53
N ILE A 219 23.93 2.45 28.30
CA ILE A 219 23.47 3.18 27.11
C ILE A 219 21.97 2.94 26.89
N VAL A 220 21.55 1.68 26.84
CA VAL A 220 20.15 1.30 26.62
C VAL A 220 19.26 1.79 27.77
N ARG A 221 19.67 1.60 29.03
CA ARG A 221 18.95 2.13 30.21
C ARG A 221 18.78 3.63 30.13
N LYS A 222 19.84 4.39 29.80
CA LYS A 222 19.76 5.86 29.69
C LYS A 222 18.84 6.30 28.57
N ARG A 223 18.90 5.66 27.40
CA ARG A 223 17.97 5.90 26.29
C ARG A 223 16.53 5.60 26.71
N LEU A 224 16.27 4.40 27.24
CA LEU A 224 14.95 4.02 27.76
C LEU A 224 14.47 5.01 28.83
N LYS A 225 15.34 5.45 29.75
CA LYS A 225 15.01 6.42 30.79
C LYS A 225 14.67 7.80 30.22
N ARG A 226 15.42 8.32 29.24
CA ARG A 226 15.10 9.57 28.54
C ARG A 226 13.76 9.51 27.80
N MET A 227 13.42 8.34 27.27
CA MET A 227 12.12 8.08 26.65
C MET A 227 11.00 7.79 27.67
N GLY A 228 11.29 7.84 28.97
CA GLY A 228 10.32 7.51 30.03
C GLY A 228 9.96 6.03 30.12
N GLN A 229 10.78 5.13 29.58
CA GLN A 229 10.48 3.69 29.42
C GLN A 229 11.15 2.77 30.46
N LEU A 230 12.13 3.24 31.24
CA LEU A 230 12.93 2.37 32.13
C LEU A 230 12.28 2.07 33.48
N ASP A 231 11.79 3.10 34.19
CA ASP A 231 11.25 3.00 35.55
C ASP A 231 9.73 3.29 35.60
N ALA A 232 9.07 3.43 34.45
CA ALA A 232 7.69 3.88 34.39
C ALA A 232 6.71 2.73 34.62
N ARG A 233 5.92 2.85 35.70
CA ARG A 233 4.64 2.19 35.78
C ARG A 233 3.63 2.97 34.95
N PHE A 234 2.98 2.28 34.03
CA PHE A 234 1.90 2.87 33.25
C PHE A 234 0.83 1.81 33.00
N ILE A 235 -0.37 2.29 32.72
CA ILE A 235 -1.49 1.50 32.24
C ILE A 235 -1.90 2.11 30.91
N ARG A 236 -1.97 1.30 29.86
CA ARG A 236 -2.46 1.67 28.55
C ARG A 236 -3.78 0.96 28.31
N HIS A 237 -4.84 1.75 28.18
CA HIS A 237 -6.16 1.31 27.75
C HIS A 237 -6.69 2.33 26.74
N LEU A 238 -7.15 1.84 25.60
CA LEU A 238 -7.66 2.65 24.51
C LEU A 238 -9.06 2.11 24.19
N PRO A 239 -10.14 2.63 24.79
CA PRO A 239 -11.48 2.03 24.69
C PRO A 239 -11.92 1.74 23.26
N ASP A 240 -11.67 2.66 22.34
CA ASP A 240 -12.01 2.54 20.91
C ASP A 240 -10.81 2.16 20.02
N GLY A 241 -9.64 1.95 20.65
CA GLY A 241 -8.39 1.62 19.98
C GLY A 241 -8.00 2.63 18.92
N HIS A 242 -7.45 2.13 17.83
CA HIS A 242 -7.17 2.86 16.59
C HIS A 242 -8.33 2.82 15.56
N GLY A 243 -9.50 2.26 15.91
CA GLY A 243 -10.64 2.19 14.99
C GLY A 243 -10.55 1.12 13.90
N ASN A 244 -9.52 0.26 13.90
CA ASN A 244 -9.47 -0.91 13.02
C ASN A 244 -10.43 -2.01 13.44
N ARG A 245 -11.40 -2.29 12.57
CA ARG A 245 -12.46 -3.28 12.81
C ARG A 245 -12.00 -4.72 12.65
N TYR A 246 -10.95 -4.94 11.88
CA TYR A 246 -10.48 -6.29 11.54
C TYR A 246 -9.32 -6.75 12.42
N GLU A 247 -8.53 -5.81 12.93
CA GLU A 247 -7.33 -6.07 13.70
C GLU A 247 -7.32 -5.18 14.97
N PRO A 248 -8.26 -5.37 15.91
CA PRO A 248 -8.35 -4.54 17.11
C PRO A 248 -7.11 -4.67 18.01
N LEU A 249 -6.74 -3.59 18.70
CA LEU A 249 -5.67 -3.61 19.71
C LEU A 249 -6.10 -4.45 20.92
N ILE A 250 -5.12 -5.05 21.58
CA ILE A 250 -5.39 -5.93 22.71
C ILE A 250 -5.96 -5.18 23.91
N GLU A 251 -5.61 -3.91 24.08
CA GLU A 251 -6.03 -3.01 25.16
C GLU A 251 -7.35 -2.25 24.89
N GLU A 252 -8.21 -2.77 24.02
CA GLU A 252 -9.51 -2.18 23.67
C GLU A 252 -10.64 -2.56 24.63
N ARG A 253 -11.75 -1.81 24.57
CA ARG A 253 -13.05 -2.22 25.14
C ARG A 253 -13.86 -2.98 24.09
N PHE A 254 -14.58 -4.01 24.51
CA PHE A 254 -15.57 -4.71 23.69
C PHE A 254 -16.87 -4.97 24.46
N PRO A 255 -18.06 -4.87 23.83
CA PRO A 255 -18.30 -4.34 22.48
C PRO A 255 -18.11 -2.81 22.39
N LYS A 256 -18.04 -2.27 21.16
CA LYS A 256 -17.94 -0.83 20.92
C LYS A 256 -19.27 -0.12 21.19
N LEU A 257 -20.36 -0.70 20.69
CA LEU A 257 -21.73 -0.29 20.95
C LEU A 257 -22.30 -1.24 22.02
N VAL A 258 -22.46 -0.75 23.24
CA VAL A 258 -22.89 -1.56 24.40
C VAL A 258 -24.40 -1.49 24.55
N THR A 259 -25.05 -2.62 24.79
CA THR A 259 -26.48 -2.73 25.11
C THR A 259 -26.70 -3.38 26.47
N PRO A 260 -27.92 -3.35 27.05
CA PRO A 260 -28.19 -3.99 28.35
C PRO A 260 -28.02 -5.51 28.37
N ALA A 261 -27.88 -6.15 27.20
CA ALA A 261 -27.63 -7.58 27.09
C ALA A 261 -26.13 -7.94 27.13
N ASP A 262 -25.24 -6.95 27.03
CA ASP A 262 -23.82 -7.18 26.86
C ASP A 262 -23.08 -7.15 28.20
N GLU A 263 -22.16 -8.11 28.38
CA GLU A 263 -21.04 -7.94 29.30
C GLU A 263 -19.98 -7.07 28.63
N VAL A 264 -19.38 -6.14 29.37
CA VAL A 264 -18.36 -5.24 28.84
C VAL A 264 -16.99 -5.74 29.23
N ILE A 265 -16.17 -6.09 28.24
CA ILE A 265 -14.79 -6.49 28.41
C ILE A 265 -13.91 -5.24 28.26
N VAL A 266 -13.12 -4.95 29.28
CA VAL A 266 -12.09 -3.90 29.27
C VAL A 266 -10.74 -4.59 29.35
N ASN A 267 -9.89 -4.34 28.36
CA ASN A 267 -8.53 -4.85 28.37
C ASN A 267 -7.50 -3.74 28.55
N ALA A 268 -6.37 -4.07 29.17
CA ALA A 268 -5.29 -3.11 29.37
C ALA A 268 -3.92 -3.76 29.29
N VAL A 269 -2.96 -3.05 28.72
CA VAL A 269 -1.54 -3.39 28.83
C VAL A 269 -0.93 -2.52 29.93
N ALA A 270 -0.03 -3.10 30.71
CA ALA A 270 0.62 -2.39 31.80
C ALA A 270 2.13 -2.63 31.80
N SER A 271 2.85 -1.73 32.44
CA SER A 271 4.27 -1.89 32.75
C SER A 271 4.45 -1.79 34.27
N PRO A 272 5.07 -2.77 34.94
CA PRO A 272 5.41 -4.10 34.41
C PRO A 272 4.15 -4.90 34.05
N LEU A 273 4.24 -5.77 33.04
CA LEU A 273 3.19 -6.75 32.73
C LEU A 273 3.46 -8.00 33.57
N SER A 274 2.79 -8.12 34.72
CA SER A 274 3.12 -9.10 35.75
C SER A 274 1.87 -9.47 36.54
N GLU A 275 1.65 -10.76 36.80
CA GLU A 275 0.58 -11.24 37.69
C GLU A 275 0.70 -10.73 39.13
N ARG A 276 1.89 -10.28 39.53
CA ARG A 276 2.17 -9.76 40.88
C ARG A 276 1.77 -8.30 41.03
N ASP A 277 1.86 -7.53 39.94
CA ASP A 277 1.52 -6.12 39.91
C ASP A 277 0.06 -5.98 39.46
N VAL A 278 -0.85 -6.33 40.37
CA VAL A 278 -2.27 -6.50 40.07
C VAL A 278 -2.92 -5.19 39.64
N LEU A 279 -3.64 -5.21 38.51
CA LEU A 279 -4.52 -4.12 38.13
C LEU A 279 -5.95 -4.36 38.63
N GLU A 280 -6.62 -3.27 38.98
CA GLU A 280 -8.04 -3.21 39.33
C GLU A 280 -8.76 -2.23 38.39
N CYS A 281 -10.00 -2.56 38.03
CA CYS A 281 -10.89 -1.63 37.35
C CYS A 281 -11.91 -1.11 38.37
N VAL A 282 -11.94 0.21 38.58
CA VAL A 282 -12.94 0.84 39.45
C VAL A 282 -14.06 1.38 38.59
N VAL A 283 -15.27 0.82 38.71
CA VAL A 283 -16.47 1.20 37.95
C VAL A 283 -17.50 1.80 38.91
N ASP A 284 -17.82 3.08 38.74
CA ASP A 284 -18.77 3.82 39.60
C ASP A 284 -18.50 3.65 41.12
N GLY A 285 -17.23 3.46 41.50
CA GLY A 285 -16.78 3.25 42.87
C GLY A 285 -16.65 1.79 43.31
N GLU A 286 -17.12 0.84 42.52
CA GLU A 286 -16.98 -0.60 42.77
C GLU A 286 -15.70 -1.14 42.14
N VAL A 287 -15.00 -2.04 42.86
CA VAL A 287 -13.74 -2.64 42.38
C VAL A 287 -14.03 -3.95 41.67
N VAL A 288 -13.65 -4.03 40.40
CA VAL A 288 -13.64 -5.25 39.59
C VAL A 288 -12.19 -5.77 39.52
N ALA A 289 -11.99 -7.01 39.98
CA ALA A 289 -10.68 -7.65 39.96
C ALA A 289 -10.29 -8.00 38.51
N GLY A 290 -9.05 -7.70 38.13
CA GLY A 290 -8.52 -8.06 36.84
C GLY A 290 -8.14 -9.54 36.75
N THR A 291 -8.35 -10.13 35.59
CA THR A 291 -7.78 -11.42 35.21
C THR A 291 -6.49 -11.18 34.44
N PHE A 292 -5.36 -11.65 34.98
CA PHE A 292 -4.08 -11.58 34.27
C PHE A 292 -4.08 -12.57 33.09
N ARG A 293 -3.81 -12.06 31.90
CA ARG A 293 -3.48 -12.83 30.71
C ARG A 293 -1.99 -12.64 30.43
N THR A 294 -1.36 -13.61 29.77
CA THR A 294 0.09 -13.56 29.47
C THR A 294 0.52 -12.32 28.67
N THR A 295 -0.42 -11.64 28.01
CA THR A 295 -0.18 -10.46 27.17
C THR A 295 -0.86 -9.17 27.66
N HIS A 296 -1.82 -9.24 28.59
CA HIS A 296 -2.64 -8.09 29.02
C HIS A 296 -3.42 -8.41 30.31
N TRP A 297 -4.13 -7.42 30.85
CA TRP A 297 -5.13 -7.58 31.90
C TRP A 297 -6.53 -7.46 31.32
N GLU A 298 -7.45 -8.32 31.74
CA GLU A 298 -8.84 -8.35 31.30
C GLU A 298 -9.79 -8.11 32.48
N PHE A 299 -10.82 -7.29 32.28
CA PHE A 299 -11.86 -7.00 33.25
C PHE A 299 -13.22 -7.22 32.61
N VAL A 300 -14.07 -8.03 33.24
CA VAL A 300 -15.46 -8.25 32.80
C VAL A 300 -16.38 -7.43 33.68
N LEU A 301 -16.97 -6.39 33.11
CA LEU A 301 -17.92 -5.52 33.79
C LEU A 301 -19.34 -6.05 33.54
N SER A 302 -20.12 -6.14 34.63
CA SER A 302 -21.50 -6.60 34.56
C SER A 302 -22.36 -5.70 33.67
N ALA A 303 -23.35 -6.31 33.01
CA ALA A 303 -24.35 -5.59 32.24
C ALA A 303 -25.02 -4.48 33.06
N ARG A 304 -25.33 -3.36 32.40
CA ARG A 304 -25.91 -2.16 33.02
C ARG A 304 -27.22 -1.81 32.33
N SER A 305 -28.06 -1.00 32.99
CA SER A 305 -29.34 -0.58 32.43
C SER A 305 -29.15 0.33 31.23
N ALA A 306 -30.12 0.34 30.31
CA ALA A 306 -30.15 1.28 29.18
C ALA A 306 -30.02 2.74 29.66
N HIS A 307 -29.34 3.56 28.86
CA HIS A 307 -29.02 4.97 29.10
C HIS A 307 -28.15 5.27 30.32
N SER A 308 -27.62 4.24 30.99
CA SER A 308 -26.55 4.46 31.97
C SER A 308 -25.25 4.86 31.27
N THR A 309 -24.43 5.63 31.97
CA THR A 309 -23.11 6.09 31.52
C THR A 309 -22.03 5.71 32.53
N PRO A 310 -21.68 4.41 32.65
CA PRO A 310 -20.75 3.96 33.67
C PRO A 310 -19.38 4.61 33.50
N ASN A 311 -18.81 5.09 34.60
CA ASN A 311 -17.49 5.67 34.64
C ASN A 311 -16.51 4.65 35.19
N TYR A 312 -15.40 4.44 34.49
CA TYR A 312 -14.39 3.49 34.92
C TYR A 312 -12.97 4.02 34.77
N ARG A 313 -12.08 3.54 35.64
CA ARG A 313 -10.64 3.78 35.53
C ARG A 313 -9.88 2.54 35.96
N LEU A 314 -8.69 2.39 35.42
CA LEU A 314 -7.78 1.31 35.78
C LEU A 314 -6.69 1.85 36.69
N ARG A 315 -6.28 1.07 37.68
CA ARG A 315 -5.16 1.39 38.57
C ARG A 315 -4.40 0.14 38.97
N PHE A 316 -3.15 0.30 39.35
CA PHE A 316 -2.47 -0.75 40.10
C PHE A 316 -3.04 -0.82 41.52
N ARG A 317 -3.33 -2.02 42.03
CA ARG A 317 -3.83 -2.23 43.40
C ARG A 317 -2.85 -1.70 44.43
N ASP A 318 -1.57 -2.04 44.26
CA ASP A 318 -0.50 -1.75 45.22
C ASP A 318 0.21 -0.41 44.89
N HIS A 319 -0.16 0.24 43.77
CA HIS A 319 0.29 1.55 43.31
C HIS A 319 -0.87 2.41 42.77
N PRO A 320 -1.88 2.73 43.59
CA PRO A 320 -3.12 3.37 43.14
C PRO A 320 -2.93 4.79 42.59
N GLU A 321 -1.79 5.42 42.86
CA GLU A 321 -1.36 6.68 42.24
C GLU A 321 -1.10 6.55 40.73
N VAL A 322 -0.80 5.34 40.25
CA VAL A 322 -0.67 5.03 38.83
C VAL A 322 -2.02 4.52 38.33
N ALA A 323 -2.85 5.46 37.88
CA ALA A 323 -4.16 5.20 37.35
C ALA A 323 -4.34 5.87 35.97
N THR A 324 -5.23 5.30 35.16
CA THR A 324 -5.65 5.94 33.92
C THR A 324 -6.50 7.18 34.19
N THR A 325 -6.74 7.96 33.14
CA THR A 325 -7.85 8.93 33.14
C THR A 325 -9.18 8.20 33.36
N LEU A 326 -10.22 8.98 33.65
CA LEU A 326 -11.58 8.45 33.73
C LEU A 326 -12.11 8.21 32.32
N TYR A 327 -12.49 6.96 32.04
CA TYR A 327 -13.20 6.59 30.82
C TYR A 327 -14.70 6.48 31.11
N ARG A 328 -15.48 6.65 30.05
CA ARG A 328 -16.94 6.50 30.08
C ARG A 328 -17.40 5.70 28.88
N TYR A 329 -18.46 4.94 29.05
CA TYR A 329 -19.18 4.33 27.94
C TYR A 329 -20.68 4.54 28.15
N GLU A 330 -21.42 4.51 27.06
CA GLU A 330 -22.87 4.66 27.06
C GLU A 330 -23.51 3.29 26.79
N VAL A 331 -24.55 2.95 27.54
CA VAL A 331 -25.36 1.76 27.29
C VAL A 331 -26.57 2.16 26.45
N LEU A 332 -26.56 1.74 25.19
CA LEU A 332 -27.57 2.09 24.20
C LEU A 332 -28.86 1.31 24.43
N GLU A 333 -29.99 1.99 24.31
CA GLU A 333 -31.30 1.34 24.28
C GLU A 333 -31.57 0.80 22.88
N ARG A 334 -31.89 -0.49 22.79
CA ARG A 334 -32.45 -1.05 21.56
C ARG A 334 -33.94 -0.71 21.49
N ARG A 335 -34.35 0.01 20.45
CA ARG A 335 -35.75 0.33 20.18
C ARG A 335 -36.23 -0.38 18.92
N ASP A 336 -37.51 -0.72 18.91
CA ASP A 336 -38.21 -1.13 17.68
C ASP A 336 -38.48 0.11 16.83
N GLY A 337 -38.15 0.02 15.54
CA GLY A 337 -38.23 1.12 14.58
C GLY A 337 -36.98 1.99 14.54
N GLY A 338 -37.02 2.96 13.63
CA GLY A 338 -35.95 3.91 13.34
C GLY A 338 -36.32 4.74 12.10
N PRO A 339 -35.66 5.87 11.86
CA PRO A 339 -35.87 6.67 10.66
C PRO A 339 -35.29 5.94 9.44
N VAL A 340 -36.15 5.19 8.76
CA VAL A 340 -35.84 4.49 7.52
C VAL A 340 -36.68 5.08 6.39
N GLU A 341 -36.02 5.66 5.40
CA GLU A 341 -36.63 6.10 4.16
C GLU A 341 -36.52 4.98 3.11
N ILE A 342 -37.63 4.63 2.47
CA ILE A 342 -37.68 3.55 1.48
C ILE A 342 -38.23 4.13 0.18
N GLY A 343 -37.41 4.14 -0.88
CA GLY A 343 -37.74 4.64 -2.22
C GLY A 343 -38.71 3.76 -3.03
N GLY A 344 -39.72 3.19 -2.38
CA GLY A 344 -40.63 2.19 -2.96
C GLY A 344 -40.16 0.75 -2.72
N LEU A 345 -41.10 -0.18 -2.56
CA LEU A 345 -40.83 -1.58 -2.23
C LEU A 345 -41.19 -2.49 -3.41
N PRO A 346 -40.26 -3.26 -3.99
CA PRO A 346 -40.57 -4.22 -5.04
C PRO A 346 -41.55 -5.30 -4.57
N GLY A 347 -42.36 -5.81 -5.49
CA GLY A 347 -43.29 -6.91 -5.19
C GLY A 347 -42.54 -8.15 -4.70
N GLY A 348 -43.01 -8.76 -3.60
CA GLY A 348 -42.39 -9.96 -3.02
C GLY A 348 -41.17 -9.70 -2.13
N VAL A 349 -40.79 -8.44 -1.94
CA VAL A 349 -39.83 -8.02 -0.92
C VAL A 349 -40.60 -7.47 0.28
N SER A 350 -40.17 -7.76 1.51
CA SER A 350 -40.74 -7.16 2.73
C SER A 350 -39.64 -6.73 3.69
N VAL A 351 -39.81 -5.54 4.28
CA VAL A 351 -38.94 -5.02 5.35
C VAL A 351 -39.60 -5.30 6.70
N SER A 352 -38.84 -5.84 7.64
CA SER A 352 -39.30 -6.17 8.99
C SER A 352 -38.15 -6.02 9.99
N GLN A 353 -38.45 -6.16 11.28
CA GLN A 353 -37.44 -6.12 12.36
C GLN A 353 -36.53 -4.88 12.30
N VAL A 354 -37.08 -3.74 11.90
CA VAL A 354 -36.35 -2.46 11.96
C VAL A 354 -36.05 -2.17 13.42
N SER A 355 -34.80 -1.95 13.74
CA SER A 355 -34.33 -1.68 15.10
C SER A 355 -33.28 -0.58 15.08
N SER A 356 -33.27 0.27 16.11
CA SER A 356 -32.28 1.31 16.32
C SER A 356 -31.59 1.16 17.68
N LEU A 357 -30.30 1.47 17.72
CA LEU A 357 -29.54 1.64 18.96
C LEU A 357 -29.48 3.12 19.30
N VAL A 358 -30.12 3.53 20.40
CA VAL A 358 -30.31 4.93 20.78
C VAL A 358 -29.50 5.25 22.03
N GLY A 359 -28.74 6.34 21.98
CA GLY A 359 -28.08 6.91 23.15
C GLY A 359 -29.05 7.64 24.09
N SER A 360 -28.55 7.98 25.27
CA SER A 360 -29.20 8.80 26.29
C SER A 360 -29.43 10.24 25.81
N ASP A 361 -28.63 10.70 24.85
CA ASP A 361 -28.81 11.97 24.13
C ASP A 361 -29.95 11.93 23.09
N GLY A 362 -30.61 10.78 22.92
CA GLY A 362 -31.67 10.54 21.95
C GLY A 362 -31.18 10.34 20.52
N ARG A 363 -29.87 10.40 20.26
CA ARG A 363 -29.28 10.18 18.94
C ARG A 363 -29.13 8.69 18.67
N ILE A 364 -29.33 8.30 17.42
CA ILE A 364 -29.20 6.92 16.96
C ILE A 364 -27.74 6.66 16.57
N ARG A 365 -27.21 5.48 16.92
CA ARG A 365 -25.83 5.05 16.61
C ARG A 365 -25.78 4.00 15.50
N GLU A 366 -26.82 3.18 15.40
CA GLU A 366 -26.95 2.13 14.42
C GLU A 366 -28.44 1.89 14.12
N ILE A 367 -28.74 1.63 12.86
CA ILE A 367 -30.04 1.11 12.41
C ILE A 367 -29.79 -0.23 11.72
N SER A 368 -30.59 -1.24 12.06
CA SER A 368 -30.58 -2.54 11.39
C SER A 368 -32.00 -2.99 11.05
N LEU A 369 -32.11 -3.86 10.04
CA LEU A 369 -33.39 -4.39 9.58
C LEU A 369 -33.22 -5.76 8.91
N LYS A 370 -34.36 -6.44 8.72
CA LYS A 370 -34.48 -7.67 7.95
C LYS A 370 -35.27 -7.42 6.67
N LEU A 371 -34.68 -7.77 5.54
CA LEU A 371 -35.38 -7.95 4.27
C LEU A 371 -35.71 -9.43 4.08
N THR A 372 -36.94 -9.72 3.66
CA THR A 372 -37.35 -11.06 3.19
C THR A 372 -37.71 -10.97 1.72
N HIS A 373 -37.23 -11.90 0.92
CA HIS A 373 -37.39 -11.96 -0.52
C HIS A 373 -37.30 -13.41 -1.02
N ALA A 374 -37.56 -13.65 -2.31
CA ALA A 374 -37.30 -14.96 -2.91
C ALA A 374 -35.80 -15.28 -2.90
N ALA A 375 -35.43 -16.55 -2.73
CA ALA A 375 -34.02 -16.96 -2.82
C ALA A 375 -33.44 -16.59 -4.21
N ALA A 376 -32.29 -15.91 -4.18
CA ALA A 376 -31.68 -15.23 -5.32
C ALA A 376 -30.16 -15.33 -5.25
N GLY A 377 -29.50 -15.19 -6.38
CA GLY A 377 -28.08 -14.82 -6.40
C GLY A 377 -27.90 -13.37 -5.95
N ILE A 378 -26.78 -13.07 -5.29
CA ILE A 378 -26.46 -11.75 -4.74
C ILE A 378 -25.16 -11.26 -5.36
N PHE A 379 -25.20 -10.16 -6.10
CA PHE A 379 -24.04 -9.68 -6.86
C PHE A 379 -23.73 -8.20 -6.59
N GLY A 380 -22.54 -7.73 -6.97
CA GLY A 380 -22.08 -6.35 -6.76
C GLY A 380 -21.22 -6.21 -5.51
N LEU A 381 -21.61 -5.31 -4.61
CA LEU A 381 -20.97 -5.02 -3.32
C LEU A 381 -19.57 -4.38 -3.43
N GLY A 382 -19.26 -3.78 -4.57
CA GLY A 382 -17.94 -3.24 -4.89
C GLY A 382 -17.04 -4.27 -5.59
N GLU A 383 -15.73 -4.06 -5.50
CA GLU A 383 -14.72 -5.04 -5.91
C GLU A 383 -14.62 -6.16 -4.86
N ARG A 384 -14.78 -7.42 -5.26
CA ARG A 384 -14.78 -8.59 -4.37
C ARG A 384 -13.92 -9.72 -4.93
N TYR A 385 -13.10 -10.30 -4.05
CA TYR A 385 -12.09 -11.30 -4.41
C TYR A 385 -12.49 -12.73 -4.05
N ASN A 386 -13.51 -12.90 -3.23
CA ASN A 386 -13.93 -14.21 -2.70
C ASN A 386 -14.90 -14.96 -3.61
N ALA A 387 -15.87 -14.25 -4.20
CA ALA A 387 -16.94 -14.83 -5.01
C ALA A 387 -17.63 -13.76 -5.86
N LEU A 388 -18.21 -14.18 -6.99
CA LEU A 388 -19.08 -13.33 -7.80
C LEU A 388 -20.50 -13.28 -7.20
N ASP A 389 -21.05 -14.44 -6.83
CA ASP A 389 -22.29 -14.58 -6.06
C ASP A 389 -21.98 -14.62 -4.56
N GLN A 390 -22.50 -13.66 -3.82
CA GLN A 390 -22.29 -13.46 -2.39
C GLN A 390 -23.37 -14.12 -1.53
N ALA A 391 -24.34 -14.81 -2.12
CA ALA A 391 -25.28 -15.65 -1.38
C ALA A 391 -24.51 -16.65 -0.49
N GLY A 392 -24.87 -16.73 0.79
CA GLY A 392 -24.15 -17.54 1.77
C GLY A 392 -23.02 -16.83 2.53
N ASN A 393 -22.68 -15.58 2.18
CA ASN A 393 -21.64 -14.80 2.86
C ASN A 393 -22.23 -13.71 3.78
N ARG A 394 -21.42 -13.28 4.75
CA ARG A 394 -21.60 -12.02 5.46
C ARG A 394 -20.48 -11.08 5.05
N VAL A 395 -20.85 -9.92 4.54
CA VAL A 395 -19.93 -8.93 3.95
C VAL A 395 -20.18 -7.57 4.57
N ASP A 396 -19.12 -6.79 4.72
CA ASP A 396 -19.21 -5.41 5.17
C ASP A 396 -18.63 -4.43 4.14
N GLN A 397 -18.96 -3.16 4.38
CA GLN A 397 -18.59 -2.02 3.55
C GLN A 397 -17.65 -1.14 4.36
N PHE A 398 -16.37 -1.49 4.26
CA PHE A 398 -15.30 -0.86 5.01
C PHE A 398 -14.03 -0.88 4.15
N VAL A 399 -13.67 0.28 3.60
CA VAL A 399 -12.44 0.46 2.82
C VAL A 399 -11.26 -0.02 3.66
N TYR A 400 -10.45 -0.94 3.13
CA TYR A 400 -9.33 -1.50 3.88
C TYR A 400 -8.19 -1.92 2.96
N ASN A 401 -6.97 -1.55 3.36
CA ASN A 401 -5.76 -2.03 2.70
C ASN A 401 -5.43 -3.45 3.19
N GLN A 402 -6.01 -4.46 2.53
CA GLN A 402 -5.63 -5.86 2.73
C GLN A 402 -4.51 -6.21 1.75
N TYR A 403 -3.27 -6.09 2.20
CA TYR A 403 -2.11 -6.45 1.40
C TYR A 403 -2.07 -7.96 1.10
N LYS A 404 -2.39 -8.33 -0.15
CA LYS A 404 -2.54 -9.70 -0.66
C LYS A 404 -3.62 -10.51 0.05
N ASN A 405 -4.09 -11.59 -0.59
CA ASN A 405 -5.08 -12.52 -0.02
C ASN A 405 -6.32 -11.78 0.55
N GLN A 406 -6.92 -10.93 -0.28
CA GLN A 406 -7.97 -10.00 0.10
C GLN A 406 -9.17 -10.68 0.79
N GLY A 407 -9.50 -11.90 0.38
CA GLY A 407 -10.59 -12.67 0.97
C GLY A 407 -11.91 -11.90 0.88
N LEU A 408 -12.55 -11.65 2.02
CA LEU A 408 -13.78 -10.84 2.10
C LEU A 408 -13.52 -9.32 2.16
N ARG A 409 -12.28 -8.91 2.45
CA ARG A 409 -11.87 -7.50 2.54
C ARG A 409 -11.63 -6.96 1.14
N THR A 410 -11.67 -5.64 0.98
CA THR A 410 -11.49 -4.99 -0.32
C THR A 410 -11.07 -3.53 -0.18
N TYR A 411 -10.39 -3.02 -1.20
CA TYR A 411 -10.06 -1.62 -1.36
C TYR A 411 -11.27 -0.78 -1.83
N ILE A 412 -12.20 -1.39 -2.57
CA ILE A 412 -13.38 -0.71 -3.14
C ILE A 412 -14.69 -1.41 -2.72
N PRO A 413 -15.11 -1.35 -1.44
CA PRO A 413 -16.46 -1.76 -1.06
C PRO A 413 -17.50 -0.77 -1.60
N MET A 414 -18.72 -1.24 -1.91
CA MET A 414 -19.87 -0.37 -2.17
C MET A 414 -21.14 -0.99 -1.56
N PRO A 415 -22.00 -0.19 -0.90
CA PRO A 415 -23.20 -0.66 -0.22
C PRO A 415 -24.37 -0.89 -1.19
N VAL A 416 -24.10 -1.57 -2.31
CA VAL A 416 -25.10 -1.94 -3.33
C VAL A 416 -25.02 -3.43 -3.63
N PHE A 417 -26.17 -4.10 -3.69
CA PHE A 417 -26.25 -5.46 -4.24
C PHE A 417 -27.39 -5.59 -5.24
N TYR A 418 -27.26 -6.56 -6.12
CA TYR A 418 -28.21 -6.87 -7.19
C TYR A 418 -28.68 -8.30 -7.06
N THR A 419 -29.91 -8.56 -7.48
CA THR A 419 -30.44 -9.93 -7.52
C THR A 419 -30.92 -10.30 -8.91
N ASP A 420 -30.77 -11.58 -9.23
CA ASP A 420 -31.33 -12.21 -10.43
C ASP A 420 -32.87 -12.36 -10.36
N ARG A 421 -33.52 -11.84 -9.31
CA ARG A 421 -34.97 -11.86 -9.07
C ARG A 421 -35.66 -10.53 -9.33
N GLY A 422 -35.01 -9.63 -10.05
CA GLY A 422 -35.64 -8.42 -10.57
C GLY A 422 -35.56 -7.21 -9.65
N PHE A 423 -34.79 -7.29 -8.56
CA PHE A 423 -34.51 -6.15 -7.68
C PHE A 423 -33.05 -6.10 -7.23
N GLY A 424 -32.57 -4.91 -6.94
CA GLY A 424 -31.34 -4.63 -6.20
C GLY A 424 -31.61 -3.60 -5.12
N LEU A 425 -30.64 -3.40 -4.24
CA LEU A 425 -30.71 -2.43 -3.16
C LEU A 425 -29.38 -1.69 -3.05
N HIS A 426 -29.45 -0.37 -3.12
CA HIS A 426 -28.40 0.53 -2.68
C HIS A 426 -28.77 1.10 -1.30
N VAL A 427 -27.83 1.04 -0.36
CA VAL A 427 -27.93 1.70 0.94
C VAL A 427 -27.12 2.99 0.85
N ASP A 428 -27.81 4.13 0.79
CA ASP A 428 -27.21 5.45 0.57
C ASP A 428 -26.52 5.95 1.85
N THR A 429 -25.26 5.52 2.05
CA THR A 429 -24.44 5.86 3.21
C THR A 429 -22.95 5.75 2.90
N ASP A 430 -22.17 6.71 3.39
CA ASP A 430 -20.71 6.62 3.46
C ASP A 430 -20.24 5.95 4.77
N SER A 431 -21.13 5.69 5.72
CA SER A 431 -20.77 5.04 6.99
C SER A 431 -20.52 3.54 6.83
N TYR A 432 -19.95 2.94 7.88
CA TYR A 432 -19.86 1.49 7.98
C TYR A 432 -21.24 0.84 7.85
N SER A 433 -21.34 -0.12 6.95
CA SER A 433 -22.53 -0.95 6.78
C SER A 433 -22.16 -2.41 6.57
N TRP A 434 -23.10 -3.31 6.83
CA TRP A 434 -22.92 -4.75 6.65
C TRP A 434 -24.19 -5.40 6.11
N PHE A 435 -23.98 -6.50 5.38
CA PHE A 435 -25.03 -7.36 4.86
C PHE A 435 -24.74 -8.83 5.23
N ASP A 436 -25.78 -9.55 5.60
CA ASP A 436 -25.74 -10.98 5.90
C ASP A 436 -26.71 -11.73 4.99
N PHE A 437 -26.14 -12.50 4.06
CA PHE A 437 -26.84 -13.29 3.06
C PHE A 437 -26.80 -14.79 3.35
N ARG A 438 -26.47 -15.19 4.58
CA ARG A 438 -26.27 -16.61 4.96
C ARG A 438 -27.57 -17.41 4.94
N GLU A 439 -28.70 -16.78 5.19
CA GLU A 439 -30.03 -17.41 5.15
C GLU A 439 -30.69 -17.16 3.78
N PRO A 440 -30.97 -18.20 2.97
CA PRO A 440 -31.61 -18.02 1.67
C PRO A 440 -32.95 -17.30 1.76
N GLY A 441 -33.14 -16.25 0.95
CA GLY A 441 -34.36 -15.42 0.94
C GLY A 441 -34.46 -14.42 2.09
N VAL A 442 -33.40 -14.28 2.88
CA VAL A 442 -33.29 -13.29 3.95
C VAL A 442 -31.99 -12.50 3.76
N THR A 443 -32.10 -11.19 3.84
CA THR A 443 -30.95 -10.28 3.95
C THR A 443 -31.09 -9.52 5.26
N LEU A 444 -30.17 -9.71 6.19
CA LEU A 444 -30.01 -8.80 7.32
C LEU A 444 -29.03 -7.71 6.93
N LEU A 445 -29.32 -6.47 7.30
CA LEU A 445 -28.39 -5.37 7.08
C LEU A 445 -28.41 -4.42 8.26
N GLY A 446 -27.29 -3.71 8.43
CA GLY A 446 -27.17 -2.64 9.40
C GLY A 446 -26.20 -1.57 8.96
N VAL A 447 -26.43 -0.35 9.43
CA VAL A 447 -25.62 0.83 9.16
C VAL A 447 -25.38 1.56 10.46
N GLU A 448 -24.14 1.97 10.70
CA GLU A 448 -23.82 2.89 11.78
C GLU A 448 -24.12 4.33 11.38
N ALA A 449 -25.41 4.69 11.40
CA ALA A 449 -25.92 6.01 11.07
C ALA A 449 -27.17 6.33 11.90
N ASP A 450 -27.55 7.61 11.93
CA ASP A 450 -28.75 8.06 12.64
C ASP A 450 -30.04 7.92 11.82
N SER A 451 -29.89 7.67 10.53
CA SER A 451 -30.94 7.51 9.53
C SER A 451 -30.46 6.58 8.43
N LEU A 452 -31.42 5.94 7.76
CA LEU A 452 -31.16 4.93 6.74
C LEU A 452 -32.03 5.21 5.52
N ARG A 453 -31.40 5.34 4.35
CA ARG A 453 -32.11 5.44 3.08
C ARG A 453 -31.85 4.20 2.24
N LEU A 454 -32.96 3.57 1.82
CA LEU A 454 -32.98 2.37 1.00
C LEU A 454 -33.50 2.70 -0.40
N ASP A 455 -32.60 2.58 -1.35
CA ASP A 455 -32.83 2.87 -2.76
C ASP A 455 -32.95 1.54 -3.52
N PHE A 456 -34.19 1.14 -3.83
CA PHE A 456 -34.43 -0.06 -4.63
C PHE A 456 -34.16 0.21 -6.12
N LEU A 457 -33.59 -0.80 -6.77
CA LEU A 457 -33.25 -0.87 -8.19
C LEU A 457 -34.07 -2.02 -8.77
N THR A 458 -34.63 -1.89 -9.98
CA THR A 458 -35.56 -2.91 -10.52
C THR A 458 -35.25 -3.28 -11.96
N GLY A 459 -35.75 -4.43 -12.43
CA GLY A 459 -35.51 -4.92 -13.79
C GLY A 459 -34.37 -5.96 -13.84
N SER A 460 -33.77 -6.14 -15.01
CA SER A 460 -32.63 -7.04 -15.16
C SER A 460 -31.44 -6.56 -14.31
N VAL A 461 -30.46 -7.44 -14.04
CA VAL A 461 -29.28 -7.02 -13.28
C VAL A 461 -28.53 -5.89 -14.00
N ASN A 462 -28.47 -5.90 -15.33
CA ASN A 462 -27.89 -4.80 -16.11
C ASN A 462 -28.67 -3.48 -15.94
N ASP A 463 -30.01 -3.52 -15.89
CA ASP A 463 -30.83 -2.33 -15.60
C ASP A 463 -30.57 -1.81 -14.18
N GLN A 464 -30.39 -2.71 -13.21
CA GLN A 464 -30.11 -2.36 -11.82
C GLN A 464 -28.75 -1.67 -11.69
N VAL A 465 -27.71 -2.17 -12.36
CA VAL A 465 -26.38 -1.53 -12.42
C VAL A 465 -26.51 -0.13 -13.03
N ALA A 466 -27.17 0.01 -14.18
CA ALA A 466 -27.32 1.32 -14.84
C ALA A 466 -28.06 2.34 -13.94
N GLN A 467 -29.10 1.92 -13.22
CA GLN A 467 -29.81 2.75 -12.24
C GLN A 467 -28.93 3.15 -11.04
N PHE A 468 -28.05 2.27 -10.57
CA PHE A 468 -27.10 2.62 -9.51
C PHE A 468 -26.13 3.72 -9.97
N LEU A 469 -25.57 3.59 -11.17
CA LEU A 469 -24.71 4.62 -11.74
C LEU A 469 -25.46 5.94 -12.00
N GLU A 470 -26.70 5.90 -12.48
CA GLU A 470 -27.54 7.10 -12.67
C GLU A 470 -27.71 7.90 -11.37
N ARG A 471 -27.80 7.21 -10.23
CA ARG A 471 -27.97 7.83 -8.90
C ARG A 471 -26.66 8.29 -8.27
N THR A 472 -25.54 7.67 -8.61
CA THR A 472 -24.25 7.86 -7.90
C THR A 472 -23.18 8.58 -8.72
N GLY A 473 -23.47 8.88 -9.98
CA GLY A 473 -22.73 9.81 -10.81
C GLY A 473 -22.32 9.23 -12.16
N GLU A 474 -22.08 10.13 -13.13
CA GLU A 474 -21.74 9.76 -14.50
C GLU A 474 -20.27 9.35 -14.63
N PRO A 475 -19.97 8.12 -15.13
CA PRO A 475 -18.61 7.71 -15.44
C PRO A 475 -17.92 8.66 -16.43
N GLN A 476 -16.72 9.10 -16.08
CA GLN A 476 -15.85 9.79 -17.03
C GLN A 476 -15.15 8.76 -17.92
N ASN A 477 -15.01 9.09 -19.21
CA ASN A 477 -14.28 8.27 -20.16
C ASN A 477 -12.77 8.44 -20.00
N VAL A 478 -12.00 7.49 -20.53
CA VAL A 478 -10.54 7.59 -20.63
C VAL A 478 -10.11 8.09 -22.02
N PRO A 479 -8.96 8.78 -22.13
CA PRO A 479 -8.34 9.01 -23.42
C PRO A 479 -7.86 7.69 -24.04
N LEU A 480 -7.83 7.61 -25.38
CA LEU A 480 -7.51 6.37 -26.11
C LEU A 480 -6.19 5.72 -25.67
N TRP A 481 -5.18 6.51 -25.33
CA TRP A 481 -3.87 5.99 -24.91
C TRP A 481 -3.94 5.16 -23.63
N ALA A 482 -4.93 5.39 -22.77
CA ALA A 482 -5.11 4.62 -21.54
C ALA A 482 -5.59 3.18 -21.82
N LEU A 483 -6.15 2.93 -23.01
CA LEU A 483 -6.61 1.61 -23.41
C LEU A 483 -5.49 0.75 -24.02
N GLY A 484 -4.28 1.28 -24.28
CA GLY A 484 -3.13 0.49 -24.75
C GLY A 484 -2.43 -0.28 -23.63
N PRO A 485 -1.27 -0.92 -23.90
CA PRO A 485 -0.45 -1.58 -22.88
C PRO A 485 0.31 -0.59 -21.98
N TRP A 486 0.27 -0.84 -20.67
CA TRP A 486 0.95 -0.05 -19.65
C TRP A 486 2.16 -0.80 -19.11
N MET A 487 3.22 -0.04 -18.87
CA MET A 487 4.47 -0.55 -18.32
C MET A 487 4.75 0.11 -16.97
N SER A 488 5.07 -0.71 -15.97
CA SER A 488 5.40 -0.22 -14.63
C SER A 488 6.37 -1.15 -13.91
N SER A 489 7.21 -0.56 -13.07
CA SER A 489 7.98 -1.26 -12.05
C SER A 489 8.44 -0.25 -11.01
N ASN A 490 8.33 -0.58 -9.72
CA ASN A 490 8.93 0.24 -8.67
C ASN A 490 10.47 0.23 -8.72
N ASN A 491 11.07 -0.66 -9.52
CA ASN A 491 12.52 -0.72 -9.70
C ASN A 491 13.07 0.40 -10.61
N TRP A 492 12.20 1.10 -11.35
CA TRP A 492 12.59 2.15 -12.29
C TRP A 492 12.76 3.49 -11.58
N ASP A 493 13.90 3.63 -10.90
CA ASP A 493 14.22 4.71 -9.98
C ASP A 493 15.28 5.69 -10.52
N SER A 494 15.42 5.76 -11.85
CA SER A 494 16.29 6.73 -12.53
C SER A 494 15.89 6.92 -14.01
N GLU A 495 16.25 8.06 -14.58
CA GLU A 495 16.05 8.39 -15.98
C GLU A 495 16.76 7.40 -16.92
N ALA A 496 17.99 7.01 -16.59
CA ALA A 496 18.76 6.05 -17.38
C ALA A 496 18.04 4.70 -17.48
N GLU A 497 17.43 4.26 -16.38
CA GLU A 497 16.66 3.03 -16.34
C GLU A 497 15.36 3.15 -17.15
N VAL A 498 14.63 4.25 -17.00
CA VAL A 498 13.42 4.53 -17.82
C VAL A 498 13.74 4.48 -19.32
N ARG A 499 14.79 5.19 -19.75
CA ARG A 499 15.23 5.19 -21.16
C ARG A 499 15.64 3.81 -21.63
N ARG A 500 16.31 3.01 -20.78
CA ARG A 500 16.68 1.62 -21.09
C ARG A 500 15.45 0.75 -21.31
N GLN A 501 14.45 0.84 -20.45
CA GLN A 501 13.22 0.04 -20.55
C GLN A 501 12.42 0.41 -21.81
N VAL A 502 12.37 1.69 -22.16
CA VAL A 502 11.79 2.15 -23.44
C VAL A 502 12.57 1.58 -24.63
N ALA A 503 13.91 1.64 -24.63
CA ALA A 503 14.72 1.08 -25.71
C ALA A 503 14.51 -0.43 -25.89
N LEU A 504 14.34 -1.18 -24.79
CA LEU A 504 14.05 -2.62 -24.84
C LEU A 504 12.69 -2.92 -25.47
N THR A 505 11.72 -2.03 -25.33
CA THR A 505 10.41 -2.20 -25.99
C THR A 505 10.53 -2.06 -27.50
N GLU A 506 11.35 -1.10 -27.96
CA GLU A 506 11.68 -0.92 -29.38
C GLU A 506 12.49 -2.12 -29.92
N GLU A 507 13.49 -2.59 -29.17
CA GLU A 507 14.32 -3.75 -29.53
C GLU A 507 13.48 -5.02 -29.74
N HIS A 508 12.51 -5.25 -28.86
CA HIS A 508 11.68 -6.45 -28.89
C HIS A 508 10.39 -6.29 -29.69
N GLY A 509 10.12 -5.12 -30.29
CA GLY A 509 8.90 -4.87 -31.07
C GLY A 509 7.63 -4.95 -30.23
N ILE A 510 7.70 -4.46 -28.99
CA ILE A 510 6.62 -4.50 -28.00
C ILE A 510 6.04 -3.09 -27.87
N PRO A 511 4.79 -2.85 -28.30
CA PRO A 511 4.20 -1.53 -28.14
C PRO A 511 3.77 -1.28 -26.70
N ALA A 512 3.80 -0.02 -26.31
CA ALA A 512 3.18 0.48 -25.10
C ALA A 512 2.66 1.91 -25.32
N THR A 513 1.76 2.35 -24.44
CA THR A 513 1.18 3.70 -24.49
C THR A 513 1.31 4.46 -23.19
N VAL A 514 1.59 3.77 -22.07
CA VAL A 514 1.72 4.39 -20.74
C VAL A 514 2.94 3.82 -20.03
N LEU A 515 3.72 4.71 -19.41
CA LEU A 515 4.79 4.39 -18.48
C LEU A 515 4.47 5.00 -17.12
N VAL A 516 4.45 4.16 -16.09
CA VAL A 516 4.26 4.59 -14.69
C VAL A 516 5.60 4.59 -13.97
N ILE A 517 5.94 5.69 -13.30
CA ILE A 517 7.12 5.78 -12.43
C ILE A 517 6.66 5.96 -10.98
N GLU A 518 7.05 5.02 -10.10
CA GLU A 518 6.75 5.10 -8.67
C GLU A 518 7.88 5.75 -7.87
N ALA A 519 9.08 5.19 -7.94
CA ALA A 519 10.28 5.68 -7.25
C ALA A 519 10.93 6.90 -7.95
N TRP A 520 10.12 7.90 -8.31
CA TRP A 520 10.59 9.12 -8.99
C TRP A 520 11.09 10.19 -8.02
N SER A 521 10.56 10.19 -6.80
CA SER A 521 10.66 11.31 -5.87
C SER A 521 11.87 11.24 -4.92
N ASP A 522 12.06 12.29 -4.13
CA ASP A 522 13.00 12.35 -3.00
C ASP A 522 12.64 11.42 -1.82
N GLU A 523 11.54 10.65 -1.93
CA GLU A 523 11.01 9.75 -0.91
C GLU A 523 10.72 10.42 0.45
N ALA A 524 10.51 11.75 0.43
CA ALA A 524 10.24 12.58 1.60
C ALA A 524 9.03 13.48 1.39
N THR A 525 9.02 14.23 0.28
CA THR A 525 7.97 15.21 -0.08
C THR A 525 6.97 14.66 -1.08
N PHE A 526 7.39 13.71 -1.92
CA PHE A 526 6.59 13.14 -3.02
C PHE A 526 6.10 14.17 -4.05
N TYR A 527 6.74 15.34 -4.12
CA TYR A 527 6.52 16.29 -5.21
C TYR A 527 7.82 16.80 -5.84
N ILE A 528 8.98 16.41 -5.30
CA ILE A 528 10.31 16.77 -5.82
C ILE A 528 11.00 15.50 -6.31
N PHE A 529 11.62 15.55 -7.49
CA PHE A 529 12.43 14.45 -8.04
C PHE A 529 13.65 14.13 -7.16
N ASN A 530 14.03 12.86 -7.10
CA ASN A 530 15.21 12.42 -6.35
C ASN A 530 16.50 13.13 -6.81
N ASP A 531 17.43 13.36 -5.89
CA ASP A 531 18.72 14.05 -6.09
C ASP A 531 18.64 15.51 -6.61
N ALA A 532 17.45 16.06 -6.86
CA ALA A 532 17.29 17.46 -7.24
C ALA A 532 17.84 18.37 -6.14
N THR A 533 18.59 19.41 -6.54
CA THR A 533 19.13 20.42 -5.62
C THR A 533 18.39 21.73 -5.81
N TYR A 534 18.11 22.43 -4.70
CA TYR A 534 17.29 23.63 -4.70
C TYR A 534 17.57 24.45 -3.43
N ALA A 535 17.24 25.74 -3.47
CA ALA A 535 17.17 26.55 -2.26
C ALA A 535 15.88 26.20 -1.50
N GLU A 536 16.00 25.87 -0.22
CA GLU A 536 14.82 25.64 0.64
C GLU A 536 13.89 26.86 0.61
N LYS A 537 12.59 26.60 0.53
CA LYS A 537 11.54 27.63 0.57
C LYS A 537 10.73 27.55 1.85
N PRO A 538 10.08 28.65 2.27
CA PRO A 538 9.03 28.59 3.29
C PRO A 538 8.00 27.48 2.96
N GLY A 539 7.45 26.83 3.98
CA GLY A 539 6.50 25.72 3.77
C GLY A 539 5.21 26.14 3.05
N SER A 540 4.86 27.43 3.12
CA SER A 540 3.73 28.04 2.40
C SER A 540 3.91 28.08 0.89
N ASP A 541 5.15 28.02 0.41
CA ASP A 541 5.48 28.37 -0.97
C ASP A 541 5.55 27.11 -1.84
N ALA A 542 5.26 27.30 -3.12
CA ALA A 542 5.43 26.30 -4.17
C ALA A 542 6.77 26.48 -4.90
N PHE A 543 7.25 25.39 -5.49
CA PHE A 543 8.36 25.39 -6.42
C PHE A 543 7.83 25.46 -7.86
N THR A 544 8.62 26.08 -8.72
CA THR A 544 8.53 26.02 -10.18
C THR A 544 9.69 25.17 -10.69
N TYR A 545 9.61 24.66 -11.93
CA TYR A 545 10.70 23.83 -12.47
C TYR A 545 12.08 24.53 -12.44
N ALA A 546 12.10 25.85 -12.65
CA ALA A 546 13.32 26.67 -12.65
C ALA A 546 14.01 26.81 -11.28
N ASP A 547 13.34 26.46 -10.18
CA ASP A 547 13.95 26.46 -8.85
C ASP A 547 14.88 25.26 -8.63
N PHE A 548 14.77 24.22 -9.45
CA PHE A 548 15.53 22.98 -9.33
C PHE A 548 16.77 22.98 -10.23
N THR A 549 17.87 22.49 -9.69
CA THR A 549 19.06 22.07 -10.45
C THR A 549 19.18 20.56 -10.37
N PHE A 550 19.12 19.90 -11.53
CA PHE A 550 19.24 18.46 -11.67
C PHE A 550 20.70 18.10 -11.98
N PRO A 551 21.43 17.50 -11.02
CA PRO A 551 22.82 17.19 -11.23
C PRO A 551 23.00 16.03 -12.20
N GLU A 552 24.01 16.10 -13.09
CA GLU A 552 24.36 15.02 -14.03
C GLU A 552 24.62 13.66 -13.36
N TRP A 553 25.09 13.68 -12.10
CA TRP A 553 25.35 12.46 -11.32
C TRP A 553 24.10 11.88 -10.64
N GLY A 554 23.01 12.64 -10.58
CA GLY A 554 21.77 12.25 -9.91
C GLY A 554 20.98 11.24 -10.73
N ARG A 555 19.95 10.67 -10.11
CA ARG A 555 19.05 9.71 -10.77
C ARG A 555 18.24 10.31 -11.92
N TRP A 556 17.94 11.60 -11.84
CA TRP A 556 17.08 12.32 -12.78
C TRP A 556 17.79 13.59 -13.26
N PRO A 557 18.83 13.48 -14.11
CA PRO A 557 19.62 14.61 -14.56
C PRO A 557 18.86 15.55 -15.52
N ASP A 558 17.84 15.07 -16.23
CA ASP A 558 16.98 15.87 -17.11
C ASP A 558 15.53 15.34 -17.14
N PRO A 559 14.75 15.55 -16.06
CA PRO A 559 13.36 15.07 -16.01
C PRO A 559 12.51 15.58 -17.18
N LYS A 560 12.71 16.84 -17.60
CA LYS A 560 11.98 17.41 -18.72
C LYS A 560 12.31 16.72 -20.04
N GLY A 561 13.60 16.57 -20.36
CA GLY A 561 14.03 15.82 -21.55
C GLY A 561 13.66 14.34 -21.50
N MET A 562 13.46 13.76 -20.31
CA MET A 562 12.89 12.42 -20.16
C MET A 562 11.41 12.39 -20.58
N VAL A 563 10.58 13.31 -20.08
CA VAL A 563 9.15 13.35 -20.47
C VAL A 563 9.00 13.62 -21.96
N GLU A 564 9.76 14.56 -22.51
CA GLU A 564 9.77 14.86 -23.95
C GLU A 564 10.13 13.60 -24.77
N HIS A 565 11.15 12.85 -24.35
CA HIS A 565 11.55 11.59 -24.99
C HIS A 565 10.45 10.51 -24.98
N LEU A 566 9.69 10.42 -23.87
CA LEU A 566 8.54 9.51 -23.77
C LEU A 566 7.43 9.94 -24.74
N HIS A 567 7.08 11.23 -24.75
CA HIS A 567 6.03 11.78 -25.59
C HIS A 567 6.35 11.65 -27.09
N GLU A 568 7.60 11.88 -27.50
CA GLU A 568 8.07 11.67 -28.88
C GLU A 568 7.91 10.22 -29.37
N ARG A 569 7.87 9.25 -28.44
CA ARG A 569 7.64 7.82 -28.70
C ARG A 569 6.20 7.38 -28.49
N GLY A 570 5.30 8.33 -28.26
CA GLY A 570 3.87 8.06 -28.05
C GLY A 570 3.54 7.47 -26.68
N LEU A 571 4.46 7.53 -25.71
CA LEU A 571 4.23 7.09 -24.34
C LEU A 571 3.74 8.24 -23.48
N LYS A 572 2.76 7.97 -22.61
CA LYS A 572 2.27 8.89 -21.59
C LYS A 572 2.86 8.58 -20.23
N LEU A 573 3.18 9.61 -19.46
CA LEU A 573 3.83 9.47 -18.16
C LEU A 573 2.82 9.63 -17.02
N ILE A 574 2.75 8.64 -16.14
CA ILE A 574 2.00 8.69 -14.88
C ILE A 574 2.96 8.62 -13.70
N LEU A 575 2.80 9.52 -12.73
CA LEU A 575 3.62 9.55 -11.51
C LEU A 575 2.84 9.09 -10.27
N TRP A 576 3.47 8.27 -9.43
CA TRP A 576 2.88 7.81 -8.17
C TRP A 576 2.71 8.94 -7.15
N GLN A 577 1.61 8.88 -6.38
CA GLN A 577 1.24 9.83 -5.35
C GLN A 577 0.59 9.14 -4.15
N ILE A 578 0.66 9.80 -2.98
CA ILE A 578 0.06 9.38 -1.72
C ILE A 578 -0.49 10.59 -0.96
N PRO A 579 -1.61 10.48 -0.22
CA PRO A 579 -2.24 11.64 0.38
C PRO A 579 -1.68 12.00 1.77
N VAL A 580 -0.37 11.84 2.00
CA VAL A 580 0.25 12.04 3.32
C VAL A 580 1.49 12.93 3.28
N ILE A 581 1.76 13.63 4.39
CA ILE A 581 3.09 14.16 4.70
C ILE A 581 3.85 13.09 5.49
N LYS A 582 4.78 12.39 4.81
CA LYS A 582 5.52 11.23 5.34
C LYS A 582 6.19 11.54 6.69
N GLN A 583 6.21 10.60 7.62
CA GLN A 583 7.02 10.72 8.83
C GLN A 583 7.65 9.37 9.16
N THR A 584 8.97 9.35 9.44
CA THR A 584 9.67 8.20 10.03
C THR A 584 10.78 8.71 10.96
N ALA A 585 11.21 7.86 11.91
CA ALA A 585 12.25 8.23 12.89
C ALA A 585 13.61 8.57 12.24
N ALA A 586 13.92 7.97 11.08
CA ALA A 586 15.17 8.15 10.35
C ALA A 586 15.14 9.31 9.34
N LEU A 587 13.95 9.75 8.90
CA LEU A 587 13.84 10.77 7.86
C LEU A 587 14.33 12.14 8.38
N ARG A 588 15.35 12.68 7.71
CA ARG A 588 15.89 14.03 7.96
C ARG A 588 15.87 14.80 6.65
N HIS A 589 14.80 15.56 6.41
CA HIS A 589 14.62 16.33 5.18
C HIS A 589 14.14 17.76 5.48
N ALA A 590 14.87 18.77 5.01
CA ALA A 590 14.68 20.15 5.43
C ALA A 590 13.40 20.77 4.87
N GLN A 591 13.17 20.65 3.56
CA GLN A 591 11.95 21.18 2.93
C GLN A 591 10.69 20.54 3.50
N LYS A 592 10.70 19.21 3.65
CA LYS A 592 9.61 18.44 4.27
C LYS A 592 9.23 18.99 5.64
N ARG A 593 10.22 19.29 6.50
CA ARG A 593 9.96 19.84 7.85
C ARG A 593 9.30 21.22 7.79
N ARG A 594 9.65 22.04 6.80
CA ARG A 594 9.02 23.35 6.59
C ARG A 594 7.58 23.18 6.12
N ASP A 595 7.33 22.27 5.18
CA ASP A 595 5.99 21.95 4.70
C ASP A 595 5.11 21.40 5.82
N GLU A 596 5.62 20.45 6.62
CA GLU A 596 4.93 19.91 7.79
C GLU A 596 4.59 20.99 8.81
N ALA A 597 5.53 21.89 9.12
CA ALA A 597 5.28 22.97 10.06
C ALA A 597 4.16 23.92 9.58
N HIS A 598 4.13 24.24 8.28
CA HIS A 598 3.07 25.05 7.70
C HIS A 598 1.73 24.30 7.67
N PHE A 599 1.74 23.03 7.24
CA PHE A 599 0.56 22.16 7.21
C PHE A 599 -0.13 22.07 8.59
N LEU A 600 0.67 21.92 9.65
CA LEU A 600 0.18 21.89 11.03
C LEU A 600 -0.32 23.26 11.49
N ALA A 601 0.37 24.35 11.13
CA ALA A 601 -0.01 25.71 11.53
C ALA A 601 -1.33 26.16 10.91
N GLU A 602 -1.58 25.81 9.65
CA GLU A 602 -2.81 26.18 8.93
C GLU A 602 -3.95 25.17 9.13
N GLY A 603 -3.68 24.01 9.73
CA GLY A 603 -4.68 22.98 9.99
C GLY A 603 -5.23 22.33 8.72
N PHE A 604 -4.34 21.99 7.78
CA PHE A 604 -4.71 21.35 6.50
C PHE A 604 -5.00 19.85 6.60
N GLY A 605 -4.68 19.22 7.73
CA GLY A 605 -4.89 17.79 7.95
C GLY A 605 -6.18 17.45 8.67
N VAL A 606 -6.54 16.18 8.59
CA VAL A 606 -7.60 15.59 9.42
C VAL A 606 -7.23 15.74 10.90
N ARG A 607 -8.20 15.99 11.79
CA ARG A 607 -7.93 16.27 13.20
C ARG A 607 -8.67 15.35 14.16
N HIS A 608 -8.11 15.18 15.36
CA HIS A 608 -8.82 14.65 16.51
C HIS A 608 -9.75 15.72 17.13
N PRO A 609 -10.72 15.33 17.98
CA PRO A 609 -11.61 16.29 18.66
C PRO A 609 -10.92 17.34 19.53
N ASP A 610 -9.70 17.08 20.00
CA ASP A 610 -8.87 18.02 20.76
C ASP A 610 -8.15 19.06 19.88
N GLY A 611 -8.25 18.93 18.56
CA GLY A 611 -7.65 19.81 17.57
C GLY A 611 -6.27 19.36 17.07
N GLU A 612 -5.69 18.29 17.63
CA GLU A 612 -4.43 17.75 17.13
C GLU A 612 -4.60 17.12 15.75
N ALA A 613 -3.62 17.27 14.87
CA ALA A 613 -3.64 16.64 13.56
C ALA A 613 -3.46 15.12 13.67
N LEU A 614 -4.26 14.37 12.91
CA LEU A 614 -4.17 12.92 12.81
C LEU A 614 -2.79 12.52 12.29
N ARG A 615 -2.09 11.75 13.11
CA ARG A 615 -0.98 10.92 12.66
C ARG A 615 -1.46 9.49 12.49
N LEU A 616 -1.12 8.87 11.38
CA LEU A 616 -1.58 7.51 11.07
C LEU A 616 -1.13 6.54 12.18
N PRO A 617 -2.05 5.89 12.91
CA PRO A 617 -1.71 5.12 14.10
C PRO A 617 -1.03 3.79 13.77
N GLU A 618 -1.26 3.27 12.58
CA GLU A 618 -0.78 1.97 12.13
C GLU A 618 -0.68 1.90 10.60
N GLY A 619 -0.27 0.72 10.12
CA GLY A 619 -0.25 0.40 8.70
C GLY A 619 0.86 1.12 7.93
N TRP A 620 0.69 1.17 6.61
CA TRP A 620 1.61 1.85 5.72
C TRP A 620 1.61 3.36 5.99
N PHE A 621 2.78 4.00 5.96
CA PHE A 621 2.95 5.41 6.33
C PHE A 621 2.57 5.78 7.77
N LYS A 622 2.64 4.83 8.72
CA LYS A 622 2.50 5.12 10.15
C LYS A 622 3.25 6.38 10.59
N ASP A 623 2.65 7.14 11.51
CA ASP A 623 3.08 8.43 12.05
C ASP A 623 3.03 9.64 11.08
N SER A 624 2.75 9.40 9.81
CA SER A 624 2.57 10.45 8.79
C SER A 624 1.28 11.24 9.02
N LEU A 625 1.23 12.49 8.55
CA LEU A 625 0.02 13.32 8.62
C LEU A 625 -0.86 13.08 7.40
N LEU A 626 -2.17 13.00 7.60
CA LEU A 626 -3.14 12.79 6.52
C LEU A 626 -3.73 14.12 6.03
N MET A 627 -3.68 14.37 4.71
CA MET A 627 -4.26 15.53 4.07
C MET A 627 -5.80 15.53 4.17
N ASP A 628 -6.43 16.67 4.43
CA ASP A 628 -7.90 16.79 4.41
C ASP A 628 -8.37 17.32 3.05
N PHE A 629 -8.83 16.45 2.15
CA PHE A 629 -9.38 16.86 0.84
C PHE A 629 -10.75 17.52 0.90
N THR A 630 -11.33 17.72 2.08
CA THR A 630 -12.49 18.59 2.28
C THR A 630 -12.09 20.04 2.58
N ASN A 631 -10.79 20.30 2.81
CA ASN A 631 -10.25 21.63 3.08
C ASN A 631 -9.80 22.33 1.77
N PRO A 632 -10.51 23.36 1.27
CA PRO A 632 -10.17 24.00 -0.01
C PRO A 632 -8.79 24.68 0.01
N ALA A 633 -8.45 25.38 1.10
CA ALA A 633 -7.16 26.07 1.22
C ALA A 633 -5.98 25.07 1.28
N GLY A 634 -6.19 23.94 1.97
CA GLY A 634 -5.22 22.87 2.00
C GLY A 634 -5.04 22.22 0.62
N MET A 635 -6.11 22.03 -0.15
CA MET A 635 -6.03 21.53 -1.52
C MET A 635 -5.26 22.48 -2.45
N ASP A 636 -5.53 23.79 -2.38
CA ASP A 636 -4.80 24.79 -3.17
C ASP A 636 -3.29 24.74 -2.86
N TRP A 637 -2.93 24.65 -1.57
CA TRP A 637 -1.54 24.49 -1.14
C TRP A 637 -0.94 23.17 -1.63
N TRP A 638 -1.68 22.07 -1.49
CA TRP A 638 -1.22 20.73 -1.86
C TRP A 638 -0.94 20.65 -3.37
N PHE A 639 -1.88 21.08 -4.21
CA PHE A 639 -1.73 21.04 -5.66
C PHE A 639 -0.77 22.11 -6.18
N GLY A 640 -0.67 23.27 -5.53
CA GLY A 640 0.36 24.27 -5.84
C GLY A 640 1.77 23.69 -5.82
N LYS A 641 2.08 22.79 -4.88
CA LYS A 641 3.39 22.10 -4.82
C LYS A 641 3.63 21.10 -5.96
N ARG A 642 2.58 20.60 -6.61
CA ARG A 642 2.66 19.65 -7.74
C ARG A 642 2.44 20.32 -9.10
N GLN A 643 2.08 21.61 -9.13
CA GLN A 643 1.67 22.29 -10.36
C GLN A 643 2.74 22.22 -11.46
N TYR A 644 4.02 22.36 -11.11
CA TYR A 644 5.13 22.29 -12.08
C TYR A 644 5.23 20.93 -12.80
N LEU A 645 4.72 19.85 -12.20
CA LEU A 645 4.68 18.51 -12.83
C LEU A 645 3.74 18.51 -14.06
N ILE A 646 2.69 19.32 -14.03
CA ILE A 646 1.78 19.51 -15.18
C ILE A 646 2.34 20.58 -16.11
N ASP A 647 2.56 21.80 -15.60
CA ASP A 647 2.81 22.98 -16.43
C ASP A 647 4.16 22.93 -17.14
N ASP A 648 5.22 22.47 -16.45
CA ASP A 648 6.59 22.51 -16.94
C ASP A 648 7.06 21.17 -17.52
N LEU A 649 6.62 20.05 -16.92
CA LEU A 649 7.02 18.70 -17.31
C LEU A 649 6.03 18.01 -18.25
N GLY A 650 4.74 18.34 -18.20
CA GLY A 650 3.72 17.69 -19.03
C GLY A 650 3.37 16.26 -18.60
N VAL A 651 3.40 15.95 -17.30
CA VAL A 651 2.93 14.66 -16.77
C VAL A 651 1.46 14.44 -17.15
N ASP A 652 1.11 13.24 -17.63
CA ASP A 652 -0.20 12.90 -18.20
C ASP A 652 -1.16 12.26 -17.19
N GLY A 653 -0.78 12.16 -15.92
CA GLY A 653 -1.64 11.63 -14.87
C GLY A 653 -0.90 11.22 -13.61
N PHE A 654 -1.67 10.72 -12.65
CA PHE A 654 -1.14 10.31 -11.34
C PHE A 654 -1.65 8.93 -10.93
N LYS A 655 -0.75 8.05 -10.48
CA LYS A 655 -1.13 6.81 -9.79
C LYS A 655 -1.40 7.19 -8.34
N THR A 656 -2.66 7.48 -8.05
CA THR A 656 -3.17 7.92 -6.76
C THR A 656 -3.37 6.72 -5.84
N ASP A 657 -2.28 6.29 -5.24
CA ASP A 657 -2.23 5.14 -4.34
C ASP A 657 -2.69 5.50 -2.92
N GLY A 658 -2.99 4.48 -2.12
CA GLY A 658 -3.52 4.63 -0.77
C GLY A 658 -4.97 5.12 -0.74
N GLY A 659 -5.32 5.82 0.33
CA GLY A 659 -6.68 6.30 0.61
C GLY A 659 -7.38 5.55 1.75
N GLU A 660 -6.89 4.39 2.17
CA GLU A 660 -7.48 3.56 3.24
C GLU A 660 -7.02 3.98 4.64
N MET A 661 -6.87 5.29 4.87
CA MET A 661 -5.99 5.85 5.91
C MET A 661 -6.71 6.54 7.08
N VAL A 662 -8.05 6.63 7.05
CA VAL A 662 -8.82 7.26 8.13
C VAL A 662 -9.12 6.25 9.23
N TRP A 663 -8.53 6.48 10.40
CA TRP A 663 -8.57 5.59 11.56
C TRP A 663 -9.11 6.33 12.80
N GLY A 664 -10.40 6.13 13.09
CA GLY A 664 -11.09 6.80 14.20
C GLY A 664 -12.47 7.29 13.76
N ARG A 665 -13.47 7.16 14.63
CA ARG A 665 -14.87 7.49 14.31
C ARG A 665 -15.19 8.97 14.49
N ASP A 666 -14.50 9.62 15.42
CA ASP A 666 -14.72 10.98 15.91
C ASP A 666 -13.72 11.99 15.33
N LEU A 667 -12.90 11.57 14.37
CA LEU A 667 -12.03 12.47 13.61
C LEU A 667 -12.87 13.59 12.98
N MET A 668 -12.30 14.77 12.83
CA MET A 668 -12.98 15.96 12.32
C MET A 668 -12.35 16.41 11.01
N PHE A 669 -13.21 16.60 10.00
CA PHE A 669 -12.87 17.14 8.68
C PHE A 669 -13.31 18.59 8.54
N ALA A 670 -12.72 19.33 7.60
CA ALA A 670 -12.96 20.75 7.39
C ALA A 670 -14.37 21.07 6.91
N ASP A 671 -15.05 20.15 6.21
CA ASP A 671 -16.46 20.29 5.83
C ASP A 671 -17.46 20.02 6.99
N GLY A 672 -16.95 19.68 8.19
CA GLY A 672 -17.74 19.41 9.39
C GLY A 672 -18.20 17.95 9.54
N THR A 673 -17.82 17.06 8.62
CA THR A 673 -18.09 15.63 8.74
C THR A 673 -17.06 14.91 9.61
N ASP A 674 -17.37 13.68 10.03
CA ASP A 674 -16.56 12.93 10.98
C ASP A 674 -15.85 11.70 10.36
N GLY A 675 -14.99 11.05 11.13
CA GLY A 675 -14.27 9.86 10.68
C GLY A 675 -15.15 8.65 10.38
N LEU A 676 -16.36 8.56 10.97
CA LEU A 676 -17.32 7.49 10.69
C LEU A 676 -17.81 7.53 9.25
N LEU A 677 -18.08 8.73 8.71
CA LEU A 677 -18.41 8.94 7.30
C LEU A 677 -17.17 8.90 6.41
N ASN A 678 -16.11 9.57 6.83
CA ASN A 678 -14.97 9.81 5.94
C ASN A 678 -14.09 8.61 5.74
N ARG A 679 -14.16 7.54 6.54
CA ARG A 679 -13.34 6.36 6.23
C ARG A 679 -13.58 5.81 4.83
N ASN A 680 -14.84 5.59 4.48
CA ASN A 680 -15.17 5.04 3.17
C ASN A 680 -15.17 6.15 2.11
N ARG A 681 -15.61 7.36 2.46
CA ARG A 681 -15.67 8.51 1.55
C ARG A 681 -14.29 9.05 1.13
N TYR A 682 -13.29 9.00 2.00
CA TYR A 682 -11.98 9.63 1.78
C TYR A 682 -11.29 9.25 0.46
N PRO A 683 -11.12 7.96 0.09
CA PRO A 683 -10.47 7.62 -1.18
C PRO A 683 -11.19 8.21 -2.39
N ARG A 684 -12.53 8.26 -2.39
CA ARG A 684 -13.31 8.90 -3.46
C ARG A 684 -12.96 10.39 -3.57
N ASP A 685 -12.93 11.12 -2.45
CA ASP A 685 -12.67 12.55 -2.44
C ASP A 685 -11.21 12.86 -2.84
N TYR A 686 -10.26 12.03 -2.40
CA TYR A 686 -8.85 12.08 -2.84
C TYR A 686 -8.71 11.90 -4.36
N ILE A 687 -9.34 10.87 -4.93
CA ILE A 687 -9.34 10.62 -6.37
C ILE A 687 -9.99 11.78 -7.12
N ALA A 688 -11.15 12.25 -6.66
CA ALA A 688 -11.86 13.36 -7.29
C ALA A 688 -11.01 14.64 -7.33
N ALA A 689 -10.28 14.93 -6.25
CA ALA A 689 -9.40 16.09 -6.17
C ALA A 689 -8.23 15.99 -7.16
N TYR A 690 -7.53 14.85 -7.18
CA TYR A 690 -6.42 14.63 -8.11
C TYR A 690 -6.86 14.52 -9.56
N TYR A 691 -8.03 13.95 -9.84
CA TYR A 691 -8.58 13.87 -11.20
C TYR A 691 -8.87 15.27 -11.73
N ARG A 692 -9.51 16.14 -10.94
CA ARG A 692 -9.73 17.55 -11.33
C ARG A 692 -8.41 18.28 -11.58
N PHE A 693 -7.38 18.00 -10.78
CA PHE A 693 -6.05 18.55 -10.97
C PHE A 693 -5.40 18.05 -12.26
N ALA A 694 -5.39 16.74 -12.51
CA ALA A 694 -4.84 16.12 -13.71
C ALA A 694 -5.56 16.55 -15.00
N GLN A 695 -6.87 16.85 -14.92
CA GLN A 695 -7.66 17.27 -16.08
C GLN A 695 -7.24 18.63 -16.67
N GLN A 696 -6.39 19.41 -15.99
CA GLN A 696 -5.83 20.65 -16.54
C GLN A 696 -5.09 20.44 -17.89
N ASN A 697 -4.53 19.26 -18.11
CA ASN A 697 -3.93 18.86 -19.39
C ASN A 697 -4.56 17.58 -20.00
N GLY A 698 -5.76 17.21 -19.55
CA GLY A 698 -6.45 16.00 -20.01
C GLY A 698 -5.91 14.67 -19.44
N GLY A 699 -5.13 14.73 -18.36
CA GLY A 699 -4.59 13.55 -17.69
C GLY A 699 -5.60 12.77 -16.83
N ILE A 700 -5.25 11.56 -16.42
CA ILE A 700 -6.12 10.67 -15.62
C ILE A 700 -5.52 10.31 -14.26
N CYS A 701 -6.33 9.66 -13.42
CA CYS A 701 -5.86 8.99 -12.22
C CYS A 701 -5.73 7.47 -12.46
N PHE A 702 -4.99 6.78 -11.59
CA PHE A 702 -5.00 5.32 -11.50
C PHE A 702 -4.96 4.95 -10.02
N SER A 703 -6.01 4.32 -9.50
CA SER A 703 -6.29 4.22 -8.04
C SER A 703 -6.67 2.81 -7.60
N ARG A 704 -6.40 2.42 -6.35
CA ARG A 704 -6.85 1.11 -5.83
C ARG A 704 -8.04 1.19 -4.88
N ALA A 705 -8.11 2.25 -4.08
CA ALA A 705 -9.16 2.39 -3.07
C ALA A 705 -10.30 3.26 -3.58
N GLY A 706 -11.50 2.97 -3.09
CA GLY A 706 -12.69 3.71 -3.49
C GLY A 706 -13.90 3.31 -2.70
N TYR A 707 -15.00 4.02 -2.95
CA TYR A 707 -16.32 3.72 -2.40
C TYR A 707 -17.36 4.28 -3.38
N THR A 708 -18.63 4.37 -3.00
CA THR A 708 -19.69 4.94 -3.84
C THR A 708 -19.30 6.33 -4.38
N GLY A 709 -19.20 6.43 -5.70
CA GLY A 709 -18.79 7.62 -6.46
C GLY A 709 -17.35 7.54 -7.00
N ALA A 710 -16.49 6.66 -6.49
CA ALA A 710 -15.13 6.48 -7.04
C ALA A 710 -15.16 5.92 -8.46
N GLN A 711 -16.18 5.11 -8.80
CA GLN A 711 -16.42 4.56 -10.14
C GLN A 711 -16.64 5.63 -11.21
N THR A 712 -16.91 6.88 -10.83
CA THR A 712 -17.09 7.96 -11.80
C THR A 712 -15.78 8.49 -12.35
N PHE A 713 -14.65 8.20 -11.71
CA PHE A 713 -13.32 8.69 -12.09
C PHE A 713 -12.45 7.51 -12.54
N PRO A 714 -11.97 7.46 -13.79
CA PRO A 714 -11.06 6.42 -14.23
C PRO A 714 -9.61 6.73 -13.83
N ALA A 715 -8.75 5.73 -13.70
CA ALA A 715 -8.95 4.28 -13.78
C ALA A 715 -8.65 3.62 -12.42
N HIS A 716 -9.01 2.34 -12.27
CA HIS A 716 -8.82 1.59 -11.03
C HIS A 716 -8.04 0.29 -11.24
N TRP A 717 -7.31 -0.18 -10.21
CA TRP A 717 -6.64 -1.48 -10.23
C TRP A 717 -6.91 -2.32 -8.98
N ALA A 718 -6.77 -3.64 -9.14
CA ALA A 718 -7.10 -4.64 -8.14
C ALA A 718 -6.23 -4.68 -6.87
N GLY A 719 -5.33 -3.70 -6.66
CA GLY A 719 -4.39 -3.70 -5.54
C GLY A 719 -3.34 -4.81 -5.62
N ASP A 720 -2.81 -5.18 -4.45
CA ASP A 720 -1.53 -5.87 -4.32
C ASP A 720 -1.72 -7.39 -4.23
N GLU A 721 -1.11 -8.17 -5.13
CA GLU A 721 -1.19 -9.65 -5.11
C GLU A 721 0.12 -10.38 -5.45
N ARG A 722 0.22 -11.64 -5.02
CA ARG A 722 1.33 -12.53 -5.34
C ARG A 722 1.23 -13.10 -6.75
N SER A 723 2.37 -13.44 -7.35
CA SER A 723 2.45 -14.20 -8.60
C SER A 723 2.00 -15.66 -8.44
N THR A 724 0.70 -15.91 -8.35
CA THR A 724 0.10 -17.25 -8.19
C THR A 724 -1.19 -17.43 -8.98
N TRP A 725 -1.54 -18.67 -9.31
CA TRP A 725 -2.81 -19.01 -9.96
C TRP A 725 -4.05 -18.65 -9.11
N ASP A 726 -3.97 -18.80 -7.79
CA ASP A 726 -5.05 -18.40 -6.90
C ASP A 726 -5.29 -16.88 -6.93
N ALA A 727 -4.21 -16.09 -6.95
CA ALA A 727 -4.31 -14.64 -7.10
C ALA A 727 -4.93 -14.26 -8.46
N PHE A 728 -4.57 -14.96 -9.54
CA PHE A 728 -5.19 -14.76 -10.85
C PHE A 728 -6.71 -15.02 -10.80
N LYS A 729 -7.16 -16.13 -10.19
CA LYS A 729 -8.59 -16.42 -10.00
C LYS A 729 -9.30 -15.34 -9.19
N ARG A 730 -8.66 -14.84 -8.12
CA ARG A 730 -9.18 -13.74 -7.29
C ARG A 730 -9.28 -12.42 -8.08
N SER A 731 -8.28 -12.09 -8.90
CA SER A 731 -8.31 -10.90 -9.75
C SER A 731 -9.40 -10.97 -10.81
N LEU A 732 -9.70 -12.15 -11.36
CA LEU A 732 -10.83 -12.34 -12.26
C LEU A 732 -12.17 -12.04 -11.57
N LEU A 733 -12.37 -12.55 -10.35
CA LEU A 733 -13.54 -12.23 -9.53
C LEU A 733 -13.64 -10.74 -9.21
N ALA A 734 -12.51 -10.11 -8.87
CA ALA A 734 -12.41 -8.69 -8.57
C ALA A 734 -12.83 -7.83 -9.78
N GLY A 735 -12.31 -8.10 -10.97
CA GLY A 735 -12.68 -7.36 -12.18
C GLY A 735 -14.16 -7.48 -12.53
N LEU A 736 -14.75 -8.66 -12.39
CA LEU A 736 -16.19 -8.86 -12.67
C LEU A 736 -17.09 -8.15 -11.66
N SER A 737 -16.80 -8.28 -10.36
CA SER A 737 -17.57 -7.63 -9.30
C SER A 737 -17.40 -6.11 -9.30
N ALA A 738 -16.19 -5.60 -9.57
CA ALA A 738 -15.93 -4.18 -9.78
C ALA A 738 -16.73 -3.63 -10.97
N GLY A 739 -16.74 -4.34 -12.10
CA GLY A 739 -17.56 -4.01 -13.26
C GLY A 739 -19.06 -3.95 -12.94
N MET A 740 -19.58 -4.94 -12.20
CA MET A 740 -20.97 -4.92 -11.72
C MET A 740 -21.25 -3.75 -10.76
N SER A 741 -20.23 -3.24 -10.09
CA SER A 741 -20.33 -2.08 -9.20
C SER A 741 -20.03 -0.75 -9.91
N GLY A 742 -19.96 -0.76 -11.25
CA GLY A 742 -19.85 0.42 -12.09
C GLY A 742 -18.43 0.86 -12.42
N VAL A 743 -17.39 0.13 -11.99
CA VAL A 743 -15.99 0.43 -12.35
C VAL A 743 -15.74 -0.03 -13.79
N ILE A 744 -15.89 0.90 -14.74
CA ILE A 744 -15.76 0.60 -16.18
C ILE A 744 -14.30 0.32 -16.57
N PHE A 745 -13.37 1.13 -16.06
CA PHE A 745 -11.95 1.09 -16.41
C PHE A 745 -11.12 0.46 -15.30
N TRP A 746 -11.21 -0.87 -15.22
CA TRP A 746 -10.49 -1.71 -14.27
C TRP A 746 -9.26 -2.37 -14.89
N GLY A 747 -8.20 -2.51 -14.11
CA GLY A 747 -7.00 -3.26 -14.43
C GLY A 747 -6.47 -4.06 -13.24
N TRP A 748 -5.38 -4.77 -13.46
CA TRP A 748 -4.70 -5.52 -12.41
C TRP A 748 -3.22 -5.69 -12.78
N ASP A 749 -2.39 -5.96 -11.79
CA ASP A 749 -1.01 -6.35 -12.01
C ASP A 749 -0.98 -7.78 -12.53
N PHE A 750 -1.04 -7.96 -13.85
CA PHE A 750 -1.23 -9.29 -14.41
C PHE A 750 -0.08 -10.22 -14.03
N ALA A 751 -0.43 -11.46 -13.69
CA ALA A 751 0.48 -12.46 -13.12
C ALA A 751 1.14 -12.06 -11.77
N GLY A 752 0.62 -11.05 -11.07
CA GLY A 752 1.02 -10.63 -9.72
C GLY A 752 2.33 -9.82 -9.68
N PHE A 753 2.37 -8.80 -8.83
CA PHE A 753 3.50 -7.87 -8.74
C PHE A 753 4.58 -8.27 -7.71
N SER A 754 4.25 -9.17 -6.78
CA SER A 754 5.06 -9.45 -5.60
C SER A 754 5.41 -10.93 -5.41
N GLY A 755 6.52 -11.17 -4.71
CA GLY A 755 7.15 -12.47 -4.54
C GLY A 755 8.04 -12.82 -5.74
N GLU A 756 8.45 -14.09 -5.83
CA GLU A 756 9.16 -14.61 -7.00
C GLU A 756 8.44 -14.23 -8.29
N VAL A 757 9.21 -13.96 -9.34
CA VAL A 757 8.65 -13.69 -10.67
C VAL A 757 7.79 -14.88 -11.14
N PRO A 758 6.67 -14.63 -11.84
CA PRO A 758 5.78 -15.70 -12.29
C PRO A 758 6.51 -16.69 -13.21
N SER A 759 6.02 -17.93 -13.25
CA SER A 759 6.39 -18.86 -14.32
C SER A 759 6.01 -18.27 -15.69
N ALA A 760 6.70 -18.69 -16.75
CA ALA A 760 6.35 -18.25 -18.10
C ALA A 760 4.89 -18.59 -18.46
N GLU A 761 4.37 -19.72 -17.95
CA GLU A 761 2.97 -20.08 -18.14
C GLU A 761 2.02 -19.10 -17.47
N LEU A 762 2.19 -18.84 -16.16
CA LEU A 762 1.34 -17.89 -15.44
C LEU A 762 1.41 -16.49 -16.05
N TYR A 763 2.61 -16.06 -16.46
CA TYR A 763 2.81 -14.78 -17.11
C TYR A 763 2.06 -14.68 -18.44
N LEU A 764 2.14 -15.70 -19.29
CA LEU A 764 1.44 -15.74 -20.57
C LEU A 764 -0.08 -15.83 -20.42
N ARG A 765 -0.59 -16.66 -19.49
CA ARG A 765 -2.04 -16.71 -19.21
C ARG A 765 -2.56 -15.41 -18.62
N GLY A 766 -1.77 -14.74 -17.79
CA GLY A 766 -2.06 -13.39 -17.28
C GLY A 766 -2.09 -12.35 -18.41
N ALA A 767 -1.08 -12.33 -19.29
CA ALA A 767 -1.01 -11.41 -20.43
C ALA A 767 -2.18 -11.63 -21.42
N GLN A 768 -2.57 -12.88 -21.65
CA GLN A 768 -3.76 -13.26 -22.41
C GLN A 768 -5.01 -12.59 -21.86
N MET A 769 -5.32 -12.79 -20.58
CA MET A 769 -6.49 -12.15 -19.96
C MET A 769 -6.36 -10.62 -19.98
N ALA A 770 -5.19 -10.06 -19.65
CA ALA A 770 -4.97 -8.62 -19.58
C ALA A 770 -5.20 -7.92 -20.93
N CYS A 771 -4.87 -8.56 -22.05
CA CYS A 771 -5.21 -8.08 -23.40
C CYS A 771 -6.72 -7.86 -23.58
N PHE A 772 -7.54 -8.67 -22.90
CA PHE A 772 -8.99 -8.63 -22.91
C PHE A 772 -9.58 -8.10 -21.59
N CYS A 773 -8.86 -7.23 -20.87
CA CYS A 773 -9.36 -6.43 -19.75
C CYS A 773 -9.56 -4.97 -20.16
N PRO A 774 -10.27 -4.12 -19.37
CA PRO A 774 -10.39 -2.70 -19.67
C PRO A 774 -9.04 -1.98 -19.71
N ILE A 775 -8.14 -2.26 -18.75
CA ILE A 775 -6.75 -1.77 -18.71
C ILE A 775 -5.78 -2.95 -18.70
N MET A 776 -4.72 -2.88 -19.52
CA MET A 776 -3.67 -3.91 -19.62
C MET A 776 -2.36 -3.38 -19.02
N GLN A 777 -1.92 -3.93 -17.89
CA GLN A 777 -0.73 -3.42 -17.18
C GLN A 777 0.08 -4.53 -16.50
N TYR A 778 1.40 -4.51 -16.64
CA TYR A 778 2.30 -5.21 -15.71
C TYR A 778 2.93 -4.24 -14.71
N HIS A 779 3.27 -4.76 -13.52
CA HIS A 779 3.90 -4.02 -12.44
C HIS A 779 4.75 -4.94 -11.55
N ALA A 780 5.66 -4.36 -10.75
CA ALA A 780 6.53 -5.07 -9.83
C ALA A 780 6.78 -4.26 -8.55
N GLU A 781 6.78 -4.94 -7.41
CA GLU A 781 6.79 -4.33 -6.07
C GLU A 781 8.10 -3.66 -5.66
N SER A 782 9.21 -4.41 -5.65
CA SER A 782 10.45 -3.93 -5.02
C SER A 782 11.69 -4.61 -5.58
N LYS A 783 12.82 -3.95 -5.36
CA LYS A 783 14.14 -4.50 -5.67
C LYS A 783 14.43 -5.68 -4.73
N ALA A 784 14.99 -6.74 -5.29
CA ALA A 784 15.51 -7.89 -4.54
C ALA A 784 16.93 -8.22 -5.06
N GLU A 785 17.52 -9.31 -4.57
CA GLU A 785 18.82 -9.80 -5.05
C GLU A 785 18.84 -9.99 -6.58
N LEU A 786 17.73 -10.48 -7.13
CA LEU A 786 17.51 -10.63 -8.57
C LEU A 786 16.45 -9.64 -9.07
N ASN A 787 16.53 -9.28 -10.36
CA ASN A 787 15.56 -8.40 -11.02
C ASN A 787 14.13 -8.96 -10.90
N GLN A 788 13.25 -8.19 -10.27
CA GLN A 788 11.84 -8.54 -10.01
C GLN A 788 10.88 -7.93 -11.04
N ASP A 789 11.37 -7.24 -12.06
CA ASP A 789 10.52 -6.65 -13.09
C ASP A 789 9.61 -7.71 -13.72
N ARG A 790 8.32 -7.40 -13.88
CA ARG A 790 7.39 -8.21 -14.68
C ARG A 790 7.51 -7.89 -16.17
N THR A 791 8.65 -7.37 -16.60
CA THR A 791 8.91 -7.12 -18.02
C THR A 791 9.09 -8.44 -18.76
N PRO A 792 8.62 -8.53 -20.01
CA PRO A 792 8.59 -9.80 -20.74
C PRO A 792 9.99 -10.39 -21.01
N TRP A 793 11.01 -9.54 -21.23
CA TRP A 793 12.41 -9.98 -21.34
C TRP A 793 12.97 -10.49 -20.01
N ASN A 794 12.65 -9.85 -18.89
CA ASN A 794 13.08 -10.33 -17.58
C ASN A 794 12.42 -11.67 -17.23
N ILE A 795 11.13 -11.83 -17.49
CA ILE A 795 10.44 -13.10 -17.27
C ILE A 795 11.03 -14.21 -18.15
N ALA A 796 11.28 -13.93 -19.43
CA ALA A 796 11.91 -14.90 -20.32
C ALA A 796 13.31 -15.33 -19.83
N GLU A 797 14.14 -14.38 -19.39
CA GLU A 797 15.45 -14.66 -18.82
C GLU A 797 15.36 -15.45 -17.51
N ARG A 798 14.54 -14.99 -16.55
CA ARG A 798 14.40 -15.58 -15.21
C ARG A 798 13.77 -16.97 -15.24
N SER A 799 12.85 -17.23 -16.17
CA SER A 799 12.20 -18.54 -16.33
C SER A 799 12.95 -19.49 -17.27
N GLY A 800 13.89 -18.96 -18.08
CA GLY A 800 14.55 -19.71 -19.15
C GLY A 800 13.65 -20.06 -20.33
N ASP A 801 12.46 -19.44 -20.43
CA ASP A 801 11.48 -19.71 -21.47
C ASP A 801 11.22 -18.47 -22.34
N PRO A 802 11.74 -18.43 -23.58
CA PRO A 802 11.59 -17.28 -24.48
C PRO A 802 10.13 -17.01 -24.89
N ARG A 803 9.22 -17.97 -24.66
CA ARG A 803 7.80 -17.79 -24.97
C ARG A 803 7.16 -16.70 -24.14
N ALA A 804 7.64 -16.42 -22.92
CA ALA A 804 7.16 -15.29 -22.13
C ALA A 804 7.31 -13.95 -22.89
N LEU A 805 8.43 -13.79 -23.61
CA LEU A 805 8.70 -12.61 -24.43
C LEU A 805 7.84 -12.60 -25.69
N THR A 806 7.90 -13.66 -26.50
CA THR A 806 7.20 -13.69 -27.80
C THR A 806 5.68 -13.71 -27.65
N GLY A 807 5.16 -14.40 -26.64
CA GLY A 807 3.73 -14.43 -26.35
C GLY A 807 3.22 -13.09 -25.83
N TYR A 808 3.94 -12.42 -24.91
CA TYR A 808 3.54 -11.07 -24.51
C TYR A 808 3.59 -10.08 -25.68
N ALA A 809 4.63 -10.14 -26.52
CA ALA A 809 4.70 -9.31 -27.71
C ALA A 809 3.47 -9.49 -28.62
N PHE A 810 3.03 -10.73 -28.85
CA PHE A 810 1.80 -10.99 -29.60
C PHE A 810 0.58 -10.31 -28.98
N TYR A 811 0.35 -10.46 -27.68
CA TYR A 811 -0.83 -9.90 -27.01
C TYR A 811 -0.78 -8.38 -26.83
N ALA A 812 0.40 -7.78 -26.63
CA ALA A 812 0.56 -6.32 -26.63
C ALA A 812 0.25 -5.73 -28.01
N ASN A 813 0.71 -6.37 -29.09
CA ASN A 813 0.39 -5.98 -30.46
C ASN A 813 -1.10 -6.18 -30.76
N LEU A 814 -1.69 -7.32 -30.40
CA LEU A 814 -3.13 -7.56 -30.55
C LEU A 814 -3.95 -6.51 -29.80
N ARG A 815 -3.53 -6.13 -28.59
CA ARG A 815 -4.18 -5.07 -27.82
C ARG A 815 -4.21 -3.75 -28.58
N MET A 816 -3.09 -3.36 -29.19
CA MET A 816 -3.02 -2.17 -30.04
C MET A 816 -3.94 -2.28 -31.26
N GLN A 817 -3.98 -3.45 -31.91
CA GLN A 817 -4.88 -3.70 -33.04
C GLN A 817 -6.36 -3.60 -32.64
N MET A 818 -6.70 -3.95 -31.39
CA MET A 818 -8.05 -3.88 -30.84
C MET A 818 -8.46 -2.49 -30.33
N LEU A 819 -7.58 -1.48 -30.34
CA LEU A 819 -7.93 -0.13 -29.85
C LEU A 819 -9.21 0.45 -30.49
N PRO A 820 -9.49 0.29 -31.80
CA PRO A 820 -10.75 0.77 -32.39
C PRO A 820 -12.00 0.11 -31.79
N TYR A 821 -11.93 -1.19 -31.48
CA TYR A 821 -13.01 -1.88 -30.76
C TYR A 821 -13.16 -1.36 -29.34
N LEU A 822 -12.05 -1.24 -28.61
CA LEU A 822 -12.04 -0.83 -27.21
C LEU A 822 -12.51 0.63 -27.04
N GLU A 823 -12.13 1.53 -27.94
CA GLU A 823 -12.61 2.91 -27.97
C GLU A 823 -14.13 2.97 -28.15
N ARG A 824 -14.65 2.22 -29.14
CA ARG A 824 -16.09 2.14 -29.41
C ARG A 824 -16.86 1.59 -28.21
N GLU A 825 -16.37 0.51 -27.62
CA GLU A 825 -17.04 -0.11 -26.49
C GLU A 825 -16.89 0.71 -25.19
N ALA A 826 -15.75 1.37 -24.96
CA ALA A 826 -15.57 2.30 -23.84
C ALA A 826 -16.59 3.45 -23.91
N ALA A 827 -16.70 4.11 -25.07
CA ALA A 827 -17.69 5.17 -25.29
C ALA A 827 -19.14 4.66 -25.10
N HIS A 828 -19.44 3.46 -25.61
CA HIS A 828 -20.74 2.84 -25.41
C HIS A 828 -21.04 2.55 -23.93
N CYS A 829 -20.08 1.95 -23.22
CA CYS A 829 -20.19 1.57 -21.82
C CYS A 829 -20.43 2.79 -20.92
N VAL A 830 -19.68 3.88 -21.15
CA VAL A 830 -19.88 5.16 -20.45
C VAL A 830 -21.28 5.72 -20.74
N ALA A 831 -21.67 5.82 -22.02
CA ALA A 831 -22.97 6.40 -22.41
C ALA A 831 -24.18 5.61 -21.89
N ASN A 832 -24.03 4.29 -21.73
CA ASN A 832 -25.12 3.39 -21.31
C ASN A 832 -24.99 2.91 -19.86
N ARG A 833 -23.98 3.38 -19.11
CA ARG A 833 -23.73 3.00 -17.71
C ARG A 833 -23.63 1.50 -17.51
N THR A 834 -22.83 0.86 -18.35
CA THR A 834 -22.60 -0.58 -18.26
C THR A 834 -21.10 -0.89 -18.23
N PRO A 835 -20.64 -1.98 -17.60
CA PRO A 835 -19.22 -2.29 -17.55
C PRO A 835 -18.64 -2.71 -18.91
N LEU A 836 -17.34 -2.48 -19.10
CA LEU A 836 -16.59 -2.95 -20.26
C LEU A 836 -16.20 -4.43 -20.12
N MET A 837 -15.78 -4.87 -18.94
CA MET A 837 -15.60 -6.28 -18.60
C MET A 837 -16.81 -6.75 -17.79
N ARG A 838 -17.59 -7.66 -18.37
CA ARG A 838 -18.98 -7.92 -17.97
C ARG A 838 -19.14 -9.36 -17.53
N ALA A 839 -19.64 -9.57 -16.31
CA ALA A 839 -20.11 -10.89 -15.90
C ALA A 839 -21.19 -11.39 -16.87
N MET A 840 -21.16 -12.68 -17.21
CA MET A 840 -22.08 -13.30 -18.17
C MET A 840 -23.55 -13.03 -17.86
N LEU A 841 -23.90 -12.94 -16.56
CA LEU A 841 -25.25 -12.68 -16.08
C LEU A 841 -25.83 -11.33 -16.54
N LEU A 842 -24.99 -10.34 -16.89
CA LEU A 842 -25.47 -9.03 -17.35
C LEU A 842 -26.15 -9.12 -18.72
N ASP A 843 -25.68 -10.02 -19.58
CA ASP A 843 -26.19 -10.19 -20.94
C ASP A 843 -27.03 -11.47 -21.08
N HIS A 844 -26.89 -12.43 -20.14
CA HIS A 844 -27.49 -13.76 -20.20
C HIS A 844 -28.13 -14.18 -18.86
N GLN A 845 -28.84 -13.27 -18.19
CA GLN A 845 -29.49 -13.53 -16.90
C GLN A 845 -30.48 -14.71 -16.94
N ASP A 846 -31.21 -14.88 -18.04
CA ASP A 846 -32.21 -15.95 -18.19
C ASP A 846 -31.60 -17.33 -18.50
N ASP A 847 -30.29 -17.39 -18.78
CA ASP A 847 -29.56 -18.64 -18.98
C ASP A 847 -29.04 -19.15 -17.61
N PRO A 848 -29.55 -20.29 -17.10
CA PRO A 848 -29.23 -20.79 -15.77
C PRO A 848 -27.78 -21.28 -15.63
N VAL A 849 -27.07 -21.50 -16.74
CA VAL A 849 -25.65 -21.85 -16.73
C VAL A 849 -24.83 -20.59 -16.81
N ALA A 850 -25.04 -19.75 -17.84
CA ALA A 850 -24.22 -18.56 -18.07
C ALA A 850 -24.27 -17.58 -16.89
N SER A 851 -25.44 -17.39 -16.29
CA SER A 851 -25.66 -16.45 -15.17
C SER A 851 -24.82 -16.73 -13.92
N ARG A 852 -24.22 -17.92 -13.81
CA ARG A 852 -23.41 -18.35 -12.64
C ARG A 852 -21.92 -18.45 -12.92
N LEU A 853 -21.50 -18.23 -14.15
CA LEU A 853 -20.10 -18.35 -14.53
C LEU A 853 -19.32 -17.11 -14.08
N TRP A 854 -18.18 -17.37 -13.46
CA TRP A 854 -17.25 -16.35 -12.99
C TRP A 854 -15.90 -16.43 -13.71
N ASP A 855 -15.66 -17.53 -14.43
CA ASP A 855 -14.40 -17.86 -15.08
C ASP A 855 -14.42 -17.65 -16.60
N GLN A 856 -15.47 -17.01 -17.11
CA GLN A 856 -15.61 -16.46 -18.46
C GLN A 856 -16.51 -15.21 -18.41
N TYR A 857 -16.35 -14.31 -19.38
CA TYR A 857 -16.99 -13.00 -19.35
C TYR A 857 -17.16 -12.40 -20.75
N MET A 858 -17.97 -11.35 -20.87
CA MET A 858 -18.03 -10.54 -22.08
C MET A 858 -17.09 -9.34 -21.96
N LEU A 859 -16.30 -9.06 -22.99
CA LEU A 859 -15.59 -7.79 -23.17
C LEU A 859 -16.37 -6.95 -24.19
N GLY A 860 -16.91 -5.82 -23.76
CA GLY A 860 -17.89 -5.08 -24.54
C GLY A 860 -19.12 -5.94 -24.85
N ARG A 861 -19.82 -5.63 -25.94
CA ARG A 861 -21.07 -6.32 -26.31
C ARG A 861 -20.90 -7.60 -27.12
N ASP A 862 -19.70 -7.86 -27.65
CA ASP A 862 -19.53 -8.80 -28.78
C ASP A 862 -18.52 -9.93 -28.54
N LEU A 863 -17.59 -9.77 -27.61
CA LEU A 863 -16.52 -10.76 -27.36
C LEU A 863 -16.77 -11.54 -26.08
N LEU A 864 -16.93 -12.86 -26.19
CA LEU A 864 -16.87 -13.78 -25.04
C LEU A 864 -15.43 -14.25 -24.86
N VAL A 865 -14.89 -14.10 -23.65
CA VAL A 865 -13.50 -14.42 -23.29
C VAL A 865 -13.49 -15.45 -22.16
N ALA A 866 -12.73 -16.53 -22.32
CA ALA A 866 -12.62 -17.60 -21.32
C ALA A 866 -11.14 -17.89 -21.00
N PRO A 867 -10.50 -17.15 -20.06
CA PRO A 867 -9.07 -17.26 -19.77
C PRO A 867 -8.67 -18.62 -19.18
N VAL A 868 -7.53 -19.20 -19.56
CA VAL A 868 -7.08 -20.45 -18.92
C VAL A 868 -6.47 -20.11 -17.56
N ILE A 869 -7.10 -20.59 -16.49
CA ILE A 869 -6.79 -20.26 -15.09
C ILE A 869 -6.27 -21.45 -14.27
N GLU A 870 -5.98 -22.57 -14.92
CA GLU A 870 -5.41 -23.76 -14.31
C GLU A 870 -4.02 -24.05 -14.89
N GLU A 871 -3.06 -24.37 -14.02
CA GLU A 871 -1.69 -24.68 -14.41
C GLU A 871 -1.60 -25.95 -15.24
N GLY A 872 -0.80 -25.93 -16.31
CA GLY A 872 -0.59 -27.03 -17.23
C GLY A 872 -1.76 -27.31 -18.18
N ALA A 873 -2.85 -26.55 -18.10
CA ALA A 873 -4.02 -26.78 -18.94
C ALA A 873 -3.77 -26.35 -20.39
N THR A 874 -4.08 -27.25 -21.32
CA THR A 874 -3.99 -27.06 -22.79
C THR A 874 -5.35 -27.05 -23.48
N ALA A 875 -6.42 -27.20 -22.71
CA ALA A 875 -7.80 -27.07 -23.11
C ALA A 875 -8.63 -26.70 -21.87
N ARG A 876 -9.80 -26.09 -22.07
CA ARG A 876 -10.77 -25.86 -21.00
C ARG A 876 -12.19 -26.01 -21.50
N ASP A 877 -13.10 -26.29 -20.58
CA ASP A 877 -14.52 -26.22 -20.89
C ASP A 877 -14.97 -24.75 -20.95
N VAL A 878 -15.76 -24.44 -21.97
CA VAL A 878 -16.35 -23.12 -22.23
C VAL A 878 -17.83 -23.32 -22.51
N TYR A 879 -18.67 -22.52 -21.85
CA TYR A 879 -20.10 -22.50 -22.12
C TYR A 879 -20.42 -21.34 -23.06
N LEU A 880 -21.08 -21.65 -24.17
CA LEU A 880 -21.53 -20.66 -25.15
C LEU A 880 -23.05 -20.49 -25.04
N PRO A 881 -23.55 -19.28 -24.69
CA PRO A 881 -24.99 -19.02 -24.63
C PRO A 881 -25.68 -19.20 -25.99
N ALA A 882 -27.03 -19.16 -25.97
CA ALA A 882 -27.85 -19.29 -27.17
C ALA A 882 -27.37 -18.41 -28.34
N GLY A 883 -27.26 -19.02 -29.53
CA GLY A 883 -26.70 -18.41 -30.74
C GLY A 883 -25.49 -19.18 -31.26
N ARG A 884 -24.82 -18.63 -32.27
CA ARG A 884 -23.58 -19.15 -32.84
C ARG A 884 -22.42 -18.20 -32.52
N TRP A 885 -21.24 -18.78 -32.32
CA TRP A 885 -20.07 -18.08 -31.83
C TRP A 885 -18.85 -18.43 -32.69
N TRP A 886 -18.20 -17.40 -33.25
CA TRP A 886 -17.02 -17.54 -34.09
C TRP A 886 -15.77 -17.46 -33.25
N HIS A 887 -14.99 -18.54 -33.18
CA HIS A 887 -13.72 -18.54 -32.45
C HIS A 887 -12.69 -17.68 -33.19
N LEU A 888 -12.19 -16.62 -32.56
CA LEU A 888 -11.35 -15.59 -33.18
C LEU A 888 -10.06 -16.17 -33.77
N PHE A 889 -9.36 -17.02 -33.03
CA PHE A 889 -8.07 -17.58 -33.46
C PHE A 889 -8.20 -18.84 -34.33
N GLU A 890 -9.07 -19.79 -33.98
CA GLU A 890 -9.29 -21.01 -34.78
C GLU A 890 -10.09 -20.77 -36.07
N GLN A 891 -10.77 -19.62 -36.18
CA GLN A 891 -11.59 -19.25 -37.33
C GLN A 891 -12.63 -20.34 -37.69
N ARG A 892 -13.41 -20.77 -36.69
CA ARG A 892 -14.53 -21.70 -36.87
C ARG A 892 -15.73 -21.35 -36.00
N TRP A 893 -16.89 -21.82 -36.43
CA TRP A 893 -18.15 -21.67 -35.69
C TRP A 893 -18.31 -22.74 -34.61
N TYR A 894 -18.88 -22.31 -33.50
CA TYR A 894 -19.41 -23.13 -32.43
C TYR A 894 -20.89 -22.82 -32.22
N GLU A 895 -21.65 -23.88 -31.94
CA GLU A 895 -23.06 -23.78 -31.54
C GLU A 895 -23.16 -23.52 -30.04
N ALA A 896 -24.34 -23.16 -29.53
CA ALA A 896 -24.57 -23.00 -28.09
C ALA A 896 -24.35 -24.30 -27.30
N GLY A 897 -23.98 -24.17 -26.02
CA GLY A 897 -23.74 -25.26 -25.08
C GLY A 897 -22.31 -25.35 -24.58
N TRP A 898 -22.00 -26.44 -23.87
CA TRP A 898 -20.65 -26.72 -23.37
C TRP A 898 -19.75 -27.30 -24.47
N HIS A 899 -18.55 -26.75 -24.58
CA HIS A 899 -17.51 -27.23 -25.48
C HIS A 899 -16.19 -27.35 -24.75
N ASN A 900 -15.45 -28.43 -25.02
CA ASN A 900 -14.05 -28.51 -24.65
C ASN A 900 -13.23 -27.82 -25.74
N VAL A 901 -12.62 -26.68 -25.41
CA VAL A 901 -11.92 -25.81 -26.35
C VAL A 901 -10.43 -25.94 -26.13
N VAL A 902 -9.70 -26.24 -27.22
CA VAL A 902 -8.24 -26.32 -27.17
C VAL A 902 -7.67 -24.93 -26.96
N ALA A 903 -6.79 -24.81 -25.98
CA ALA A 903 -6.14 -23.57 -25.59
C ALA A 903 -4.68 -23.89 -25.30
N ALA A 904 -3.88 -24.06 -26.37
CA ALA A 904 -2.43 -24.17 -26.25
C ALA A 904 -1.85 -22.98 -25.45
N LEU A 905 -0.60 -23.09 -24.99
CA LEU A 905 -0.02 -22.08 -24.10
C LEU A 905 -0.12 -20.66 -24.67
N GLU A 906 0.04 -20.51 -25.97
CA GLU A 906 0.03 -19.23 -26.69
C GLU A 906 -1.39 -18.74 -27.04
N ALA A 907 -2.44 -19.51 -26.75
CA ALA A 907 -3.83 -19.22 -27.18
C ALA A 907 -4.81 -19.10 -26.00
N ILE A 908 -5.75 -18.16 -26.12
CA ILE A 908 -6.90 -17.97 -25.23
C ILE A 908 -8.21 -18.14 -26.02
N PRO A 909 -9.21 -18.90 -25.51
CA PRO A 909 -10.53 -18.95 -26.11
C PRO A 909 -11.23 -17.59 -26.11
N VAL A 910 -11.49 -17.07 -27.31
CA VAL A 910 -12.17 -15.79 -27.55
C VAL A 910 -13.15 -15.98 -28.71
N PHE A 911 -14.40 -15.57 -28.49
CA PHE A 911 -15.48 -15.81 -29.43
C PHE A 911 -16.21 -14.52 -29.77
N LEU A 912 -16.44 -14.30 -31.05
CA LEU A 912 -17.25 -13.22 -31.58
C LEU A 912 -18.66 -13.75 -31.85
N ARG A 913 -19.70 -13.12 -31.29
CA ARG A 913 -21.08 -13.57 -31.52
C ARG A 913 -21.49 -13.43 -33.00
N GLU A 914 -22.42 -14.27 -33.45
CA GLU A 914 -23.00 -14.17 -34.79
C GLU A 914 -23.55 -12.75 -35.07
N GLY A 915 -23.20 -12.21 -36.24
CA GLY A 915 -23.59 -10.86 -36.66
C GLY A 915 -22.76 -9.72 -36.08
N ALA A 916 -21.82 -9.98 -35.17
CA ALA A 916 -20.92 -8.96 -34.67
C ALA A 916 -19.77 -8.65 -35.63
N THR A 917 -19.21 -7.46 -35.46
CA THR A 917 -18.08 -6.94 -36.21
C THR A 917 -17.03 -6.41 -35.22
N LEU A 918 -15.80 -6.88 -35.38
CA LEU A 918 -14.64 -6.48 -34.61
C LEU A 918 -13.77 -5.50 -35.43
N PRO A 919 -13.81 -4.18 -35.14
CA PRO A 919 -12.94 -3.22 -35.79
C PRO A 919 -11.51 -3.41 -35.29
N LEU A 920 -10.58 -3.51 -36.22
CA LEU A 920 -9.15 -3.71 -35.99
C LEU A 920 -8.34 -2.67 -36.76
N GLY A 921 -7.24 -2.23 -36.16
CA GLY A 921 -6.21 -1.40 -36.80
C GLY A 921 -4.93 -2.18 -37.03
N PHE A 922 -4.23 -1.95 -38.14
CA PHE A 922 -2.94 -2.57 -38.46
C PHE A 922 -1.96 -1.55 -39.05
N ASP A 923 -0.68 -1.66 -38.70
CA ASP A 923 0.38 -0.83 -39.30
C ASP A 923 1.02 -1.50 -40.51
N THR A 924 1.59 -2.70 -40.34
CA THR A 924 2.45 -3.30 -41.37
C THR A 924 1.80 -4.48 -42.08
N GLN A 925 1.16 -5.37 -41.32
CA GLN A 925 0.58 -6.62 -41.80
C GLN A 925 -0.83 -6.78 -41.23
N MET A 926 -1.78 -7.22 -42.06
CA MET A 926 -3.15 -7.51 -41.62
C MET A 926 -3.22 -8.91 -40.98
N GLN A 927 -2.43 -9.13 -39.93
CA GLN A 927 -2.37 -10.39 -39.17
C GLN A 927 -2.50 -10.09 -37.68
N LEU A 928 -3.31 -10.86 -36.94
CA LEU A 928 -3.43 -10.68 -35.50
C LEU A 928 -2.06 -10.82 -34.81
N GLY A 929 -1.76 -9.87 -33.92
CA GLY A 929 -0.52 -9.84 -33.15
C GLY A 929 0.73 -9.48 -33.96
N SER A 930 0.61 -9.08 -35.23
CA SER A 930 1.71 -8.48 -35.98
C SER A 930 2.12 -7.13 -35.39
N THR A 931 3.37 -6.74 -35.58
CA THR A 931 3.96 -5.53 -35.01
C THR A 931 3.14 -4.27 -35.27
N MET A 932 2.88 -3.55 -34.18
CA MET A 932 2.27 -2.22 -34.10
C MET A 932 3.28 -1.25 -33.50
N ARG A 933 3.21 0.02 -33.90
CA ARG A 933 4.00 1.08 -33.27
C ARG A 933 3.44 1.44 -31.89
N SER A 934 4.31 1.94 -31.01
CA SER A 934 3.88 2.60 -29.76
C SER A 934 3.10 3.89 -30.05
N GLY A 935 2.20 4.26 -29.14
CA GLY A 935 1.34 5.44 -29.27
C GLY A 935 0.01 5.22 -29.99
N ILE A 936 -0.80 6.27 -30.07
CA ILE A 936 -2.20 6.24 -30.57
C ILE A 936 -2.37 6.85 -31.97
N ASN A 937 -1.33 6.80 -32.80
CA ASN A 937 -1.43 7.28 -34.18
C ASN A 937 -2.48 6.47 -34.96
N GLU A 938 -3.09 7.09 -35.98
CA GLU A 938 -4.03 6.35 -36.81
C GLU A 938 -3.34 5.14 -37.46
N PRO A 939 -3.95 3.94 -37.39
CA PRO A 939 -3.38 2.76 -38.01
C PRO A 939 -3.37 2.91 -39.54
N GLU A 940 -2.36 2.36 -40.21
CA GLU A 940 -2.23 2.42 -41.68
C GLU A 940 -3.42 1.73 -42.39
N TYR A 941 -3.94 0.67 -41.79
CA TYR A 941 -5.10 -0.09 -42.28
C TYR A 941 -6.15 -0.23 -41.18
N ARG A 942 -7.43 -0.10 -41.56
CA ARG A 942 -8.57 -0.44 -40.71
C ARG A 942 -9.39 -1.54 -41.36
N LEU A 943 -9.78 -2.53 -40.56
CA LEU A 943 -10.59 -3.66 -41.00
C LEU A 943 -11.72 -3.91 -40.00
N ASP A 944 -12.91 -4.12 -40.53
CA ASP A 944 -14.06 -4.60 -39.79
C ASP A 944 -14.21 -6.10 -39.99
N LEU A 945 -13.66 -6.90 -39.06
CA LEU A 945 -13.76 -8.36 -39.11
C LEU A 945 -15.17 -8.80 -38.70
N ALA A 946 -16.00 -9.22 -39.66
CA ALA A 946 -17.30 -9.79 -39.35
C ALA A 946 -17.18 -11.25 -38.88
N ALA A 947 -17.99 -11.65 -37.90
CA ALA A 947 -18.02 -13.04 -37.43
C ALA A 947 -18.26 -14.02 -38.60
N GLY A 948 -17.39 -15.04 -38.73
CA GLY A 948 -17.42 -16.00 -39.83
C GLY A 948 -16.55 -15.65 -41.03
N GLN A 949 -15.93 -14.46 -41.06
CA GLN A 949 -14.93 -14.12 -42.07
C GLN A 949 -13.54 -14.59 -41.61
N MET A 950 -12.76 -15.08 -42.57
CA MET A 950 -11.35 -15.38 -42.34
C MET A 950 -10.55 -14.08 -42.43
N LEU A 951 -9.60 -13.91 -41.51
CA LEU A 951 -8.65 -12.80 -41.51
C LEU A 951 -7.45 -13.12 -42.41
#